data_AF-A0AAV1BTD1-F1
#
_entry.id   AF-A0AAV1BTD1-F1
#
_cell.length_a   1.000
_cell.length_b   1.000
_cell.length_c   1.000
_cell.angle_alpha   90.00
_cell.angle_beta   90.00
_cell.angle_gamma   90.00
#
_symmetry.space_group_name_H-M   'P 1'
#
loop_
_entity.id
_entity.type
_entity.pdbx_description
1 polymer ?
#
loop_
_entity_poly.entity_id
_entity_poly.type
_entity_poly.pdbx_seq_one_letter_code
_entity_poly.pdbx_strand_id
1 'polypeptide(L)'
;MTSTPLQSNVHTAVAPPAPSAHQRSDLGIFCQALVGLTPVGEYHDKALANSLNQQLAAPERQIAIAHQLAAIPVSHWPDSNLHVDPSTAMALASRAEYLRRMAIHLVNPDGARWLNTAIEDATAAPGMRALSLAISLGAEHSRLSFESLIALAAIVLMPVLHASVALDESLPNAKSLDAKVPRLDTWSTVRDVGYLLQRSGMALLCEPESQGSFLRFSPHATWHALCQTAQFKSVFKPLLSYMDWFGGRSGEHTSPLVTQALAGRVIADHVAAAVQLDGEPLEKALRRRWVCEHSHVQIYDKVRKLVRAHFPQALPSTLDIMCHLFLREAMPELLVEGVPDHLQYGRSLQSVAFIHGVALVEALSPGLSQITPYDTLIKVSADLAQSSDVDIHALWAKTLIIPALRYATAHGAIEWKNNDDVHQASAAQISQALAYLDAQQSLHAQELNSLLGIKPADRKGLAQQMLKAAGVDHWLWEQSIHIDHWPILQAHGFTVASSYSIDRLLAAGRPQASVVELVMMGEVYIQGQPTVPEAYATAFDAFQRALVRAEASVIRRQLSEMQMIDQKTLLDSTCELSRVRFGTQEGTQGLFMRCQAGDHRSDFEGHSVGERFFELIPAAGVAGEVPQAFRYAVEGVTWSGTIPITEALSRKEAHQRRIEKARVTPLWPMDSDAYLLGAVSRSSAALHQPQQGTLIPSATLVYFADTDQQSGLDILASKAAEHLLGDFLERSKAEHLHETQWEQVWAKEREYADIAARLIIPFYGCIKDLASGDRSGGAIAGCVMDVAFVLLPLGQFASSTARIVLRAGEMSV
;
A
#
# COMPACT_ATOMS: atom_id res chain seq x y z
N MET A 1 -64.48 -32.79 49.17
CA MET A 1 -65.81 -32.17 49.10
C MET A 1 -66.04 -31.64 47.70
N THR A 2 -67.29 -31.59 47.24
CA THR A 2 -67.68 -31.67 45.83
C THR A 2 -67.92 -30.33 45.11
N SER A 3 -67.82 -30.42 43.78
CA SER A 3 -68.68 -29.80 42.75
C SER A 3 -68.71 -28.28 42.51
N THR A 4 -68.36 -27.94 41.26
CA THR A 4 -68.75 -26.76 40.46
C THR A 4 -70.29 -26.64 40.29
N PRO A 5 -70.80 -25.47 39.87
CA PRO A 5 -71.25 -25.37 38.46
C PRO A 5 -70.92 -24.02 37.75
N LEU A 6 -71.18 -24.00 36.44
CA LEU A 6 -70.94 -22.87 35.52
C LEU A 6 -71.94 -21.71 35.70
N GLN A 7 -71.54 -20.51 35.25
CA GLN A 7 -72.43 -19.71 34.40
C GLN A 7 -71.65 -18.92 33.34
N SER A 8 -72.24 -18.81 32.15
CA SER A 8 -71.67 -18.26 30.91
C SER A 8 -71.87 -16.75 30.79
N ASN A 9 -70.92 -16.05 30.18
CA ASN A 9 -71.18 -14.73 29.58
C ASN A 9 -70.48 -14.59 28.22
N VAL A 10 -71.19 -13.94 27.29
CA VAL A 10 -70.87 -13.90 25.86
C VAL A 10 -69.97 -12.70 25.54
N HIS A 11 -69.09 -12.87 24.53
CA HIS A 11 -68.19 -11.84 24.03
C HIS A 11 -68.91 -10.55 23.58
N THR A 12 -68.33 -9.41 23.96
CA THR A 12 -68.17 -8.26 23.05
C THR A 12 -66.79 -7.66 23.29
N ALA A 13 -65.87 -7.88 22.35
CA ALA A 13 -64.52 -7.32 22.44
C ALA A 13 -64.54 -5.87 21.94
N VAL A 14 -64.31 -4.91 22.84
CA VAL A 14 -63.94 -3.55 22.43
C VAL A 14 -62.46 -3.59 22.07
N ALA A 15 -62.15 -3.36 20.79
CA ALA A 15 -60.77 -3.30 20.32
C ALA A 15 -60.04 -2.10 20.96
N PRO A 16 -58.75 -2.24 21.35
CA PRO A 16 -57.94 -1.09 21.69
C PRO A 16 -57.81 -0.15 20.46
N PRO A 17 -57.67 1.17 20.66
CA PRO A 17 -57.54 2.11 19.56
C PRO A 17 -56.31 1.77 18.71
N ALA A 18 -56.51 1.76 17.39
CA ALA A 18 -55.44 1.54 16.44
C ALA A 18 -54.33 2.61 16.58
N PRO A 19 -53.05 2.27 16.33
CA PRO A 19 -51.97 3.26 16.37
C PRO A 19 -52.26 4.37 15.36
N SER A 20 -52.29 5.61 15.84
CA SER A 20 -52.45 6.79 15.00
C SER A 20 -51.32 6.87 13.98
N ALA A 21 -51.66 6.85 12.69
CA ALA A 21 -50.70 7.08 11.62
C ALA A 21 -49.95 8.40 11.86
N HIS A 22 -48.62 8.37 11.85
CA HIS A 22 -47.81 9.57 12.04
C HIS A 22 -48.08 10.58 10.92
N GLN A 23 -48.79 11.67 11.24
CA GLN A 23 -48.77 12.87 10.41
C GLN A 23 -47.33 13.36 10.34
N ARG A 24 -46.77 13.41 9.12
CA ARG A 24 -45.49 14.07 8.85
C ARG A 24 -45.69 15.57 9.07
N SER A 25 -44.74 16.24 9.72
CA SER A 25 -44.76 17.69 9.83
C SER A 25 -44.56 18.35 8.46
N ASP A 26 -45.10 19.56 8.27
CA ASP A 26 -44.98 20.30 7.01
C ASP A 26 -43.50 20.54 6.62
N LEU A 27 -42.64 20.81 7.61
CA LEU A 27 -41.18 20.88 7.42
C LEU A 27 -40.58 19.55 6.92
N GLY A 28 -41.09 18.40 7.39
CA GLY A 28 -40.67 17.07 6.93
C GLY A 28 -41.13 16.77 5.51
N ILE A 29 -42.35 17.19 5.13
CA ILE A 29 -42.86 17.13 3.76
C ILE A 29 -42.00 18.02 2.84
N PHE A 30 -41.68 19.23 3.28
CA PHE A 30 -40.82 20.15 2.54
C PHE A 30 -39.41 19.55 2.34
N CYS A 31 -38.77 19.02 3.38
CA CYS A 31 -37.47 18.35 3.25
C CYS A 31 -37.53 17.18 2.26
N GLN A 32 -38.61 16.39 2.26
CA GLN A 32 -38.82 15.31 1.29
C GLN A 32 -38.92 15.82 -0.16
N ALA A 33 -39.47 17.02 -0.37
CA ALA A 33 -39.51 17.68 -1.68
C ALA A 33 -38.12 18.17 -2.15
N LEU A 34 -37.17 18.38 -1.24
CA LEU A 34 -35.80 18.81 -1.57
C LEU A 34 -34.87 17.65 -1.96
N VAL A 35 -35.29 16.40 -1.79
CA VAL A 35 -34.42 15.22 -1.96
C VAL A 35 -33.87 15.12 -3.38
N GLY A 36 -32.54 15.18 -3.49
CA GLY A 36 -31.80 15.15 -4.75
C GLY A 36 -31.70 16.50 -5.47
N LEU A 37 -32.06 17.61 -4.83
CA LEU A 37 -31.68 18.96 -5.28
C LEU A 37 -30.22 19.29 -4.97
N THR A 38 -29.68 18.70 -3.90
CA THR A 38 -28.26 18.72 -3.54
C THR A 38 -27.68 17.30 -3.67
N PRO A 39 -26.36 17.15 -3.94
CA PRO A 39 -25.73 15.83 -3.94
C PRO A 39 -25.67 15.24 -2.52
N VAL A 40 -25.67 13.91 -2.42
CA VAL A 40 -25.54 13.21 -1.14
C VAL A 40 -24.15 13.43 -0.56
N GLY A 41 -24.05 13.75 0.73
CA GLY A 41 -22.78 13.99 1.43
C GLY A 41 -22.09 15.32 1.09
N GLU A 42 -22.63 16.12 0.15
CA GLU A 42 -22.03 17.38 -0.26
C GLU A 42 -22.38 18.52 0.71
N TYR A 43 -21.42 19.43 0.93
CA TYR A 43 -21.55 20.62 1.77
C TYR A 43 -20.84 21.87 1.20
N HIS A 44 -20.08 21.75 0.10
CA HIS A 44 -19.38 22.86 -0.51
C HIS A 44 -20.33 23.80 -1.25
N ASP A 45 -20.36 25.08 -0.87
CA ASP A 45 -21.30 26.08 -1.39
C ASP A 45 -21.39 26.13 -2.92
N LYS A 46 -20.25 26.00 -3.62
CA LYS A 46 -20.18 26.04 -5.09
C LYS A 46 -20.81 24.79 -5.74
N ALA A 47 -20.58 23.61 -5.17
CA ALA A 47 -21.17 22.36 -5.65
C ALA A 47 -22.68 22.34 -5.41
N LEU A 48 -23.12 22.79 -4.21
CA LEU A 48 -24.52 22.97 -3.86
C LEU A 48 -25.22 23.97 -4.79
N ALA A 49 -24.62 25.15 -5.03
CA ALA A 49 -25.19 26.16 -5.94
C ALA A 49 -25.32 25.65 -7.38
N ASN A 50 -24.30 24.95 -7.89
CA ASN A 50 -24.34 24.34 -9.22
C ASN A 50 -25.46 23.29 -9.33
N SER A 51 -25.56 22.40 -8.33
CA SER A 51 -26.60 21.37 -8.27
C SER A 51 -28.00 21.98 -8.20
N LEU A 52 -28.22 22.97 -7.33
CA LEU A 52 -29.50 23.67 -7.21
C LEU A 52 -29.92 24.33 -8.54
N ASN A 53 -29.01 25.06 -9.19
CA ASN A 53 -29.29 25.69 -10.49
C ASN A 53 -29.66 24.65 -11.57
N GLN A 54 -28.96 23.51 -11.62
CA GLN A 54 -29.23 22.44 -12.57
C GLN A 54 -30.56 21.73 -12.28
N GLN A 55 -30.78 21.29 -11.03
CA GLN A 55 -31.94 20.48 -10.65
C GLN A 55 -33.24 21.31 -10.64
N LEU A 56 -33.22 22.58 -10.22
CA LEU A 56 -34.41 23.44 -10.26
C LEU A 56 -34.80 23.89 -11.68
N ALA A 57 -33.88 23.76 -12.65
CA ALA A 57 -34.14 23.98 -14.08
C ALA A 57 -34.71 22.73 -14.79
N ALA A 58 -34.47 21.52 -14.28
CA ALA A 58 -34.92 20.27 -14.90
C ALA A 58 -36.44 20.06 -14.79
N PRO A 59 -37.21 19.91 -15.90
CA PRO A 59 -38.67 19.80 -15.86
C PRO A 59 -39.23 18.68 -14.97
N GLU A 60 -38.60 17.50 -14.99
CA GLU A 60 -39.00 16.35 -14.18
C GLU A 60 -38.90 16.65 -12.67
N ARG A 61 -37.83 17.35 -12.26
CA ARG A 61 -37.67 17.81 -10.87
C ARG A 61 -38.73 18.83 -10.48
N GLN A 62 -39.10 19.74 -11.37
CA GLN A 62 -40.16 20.73 -11.11
C GLN A 62 -41.49 20.05 -10.80
N ILE A 63 -41.85 19.02 -11.59
CA ILE A 63 -43.07 18.22 -11.37
C ILE A 63 -42.99 17.45 -10.05
N ALA A 64 -41.85 16.83 -9.74
CA ALA A 64 -41.66 16.09 -8.49
C ALA A 64 -41.78 16.98 -7.24
N ILE A 65 -41.16 18.17 -7.26
CA ILE A 65 -41.26 19.16 -6.17
C ILE A 65 -42.72 19.60 -6.00
N ALA A 66 -43.39 19.98 -7.09
CA ALA A 66 -44.79 20.41 -7.06
C ALA A 66 -45.71 19.35 -6.44
N HIS A 67 -45.54 18.09 -6.84
CA HIS A 67 -46.31 16.96 -6.31
C HIS A 67 -46.07 16.73 -4.81
N GLN A 68 -44.84 16.87 -4.31
CA GLN A 68 -44.54 16.72 -2.88
C GLN A 68 -45.09 17.91 -2.07
N LEU A 69 -44.96 19.14 -2.57
CA LEU A 69 -45.43 20.35 -1.88
C LEU A 69 -46.96 20.45 -1.83
N ALA A 70 -47.69 19.85 -2.78
CA ALA A 70 -49.15 19.76 -2.76
C ALA A 70 -49.72 19.02 -1.54
N ALA A 71 -48.89 18.29 -0.78
CA ALA A 71 -49.29 17.66 0.49
C ALA A 71 -49.29 18.62 1.70
N ILE A 72 -48.74 19.84 1.56
CA ILE A 72 -48.75 20.87 2.62
C ILE A 72 -50.03 21.72 2.47
N PRO A 73 -50.90 21.81 3.49
CA PRO A 73 -52.13 22.60 3.42
C PRO A 73 -51.89 24.06 3.06
N VAL A 74 -52.69 24.62 2.14
CA VAL A 74 -52.57 26.03 1.69
C VAL A 74 -52.72 27.02 2.86
N SER A 75 -53.46 26.65 3.90
CA SER A 75 -53.59 27.42 5.14
C SER A 75 -52.33 27.50 6.00
N HIS A 76 -51.29 26.70 5.69
CA HIS A 76 -49.99 26.70 6.36
C HIS A 76 -48.88 27.29 5.46
N TRP A 77 -49.26 27.91 4.33
CA TRP A 77 -48.33 28.63 3.49
C TRP A 77 -48.18 30.07 4.01
N PRO A 78 -47.00 30.70 3.86
CA PRO A 78 -46.78 32.05 4.38
C PRO A 78 -47.73 33.09 3.76
N ASP A 79 -48.37 33.91 4.61
CA ASP A 79 -49.37 34.94 4.30
C ASP A 79 -48.93 36.04 3.29
N SER A 80 -47.68 36.03 2.84
CA SER A 80 -47.09 37.08 2.00
C SER A 80 -46.92 36.65 0.54
N ASN A 81 -47.99 36.85 -0.25
CA ASN A 81 -48.03 36.77 -1.71
C ASN A 81 -47.66 35.40 -2.35
N LEU A 82 -47.66 34.32 -1.58
CA LEU A 82 -47.26 32.97 -2.03
C LEU A 82 -48.43 32.05 -2.38
N HIS A 83 -49.62 32.60 -2.68
CA HIS A 83 -50.79 31.88 -3.18
C HIS A 83 -50.63 31.33 -4.62
N VAL A 84 -49.41 31.16 -5.12
CA VAL A 84 -49.12 30.51 -6.39
C VAL A 84 -49.04 29.01 -6.12
N ASP A 85 -49.91 28.24 -6.78
CA ASP A 85 -49.88 26.78 -6.75
C ASP A 85 -48.47 26.30 -7.18
N PRO A 86 -47.77 25.44 -6.41
CA PRO A 86 -46.43 24.98 -6.74
C PRO A 86 -46.34 24.17 -8.04
N SER A 87 -47.48 23.72 -8.59
CA SER A 87 -47.57 23.14 -9.95
C SER A 87 -47.52 24.17 -11.09
N THR A 88 -47.62 25.47 -10.78
CA THR A 88 -47.52 26.55 -11.76
C THR A 88 -46.14 26.56 -12.42
N ALA A 89 -46.09 26.72 -13.74
CA ALA A 89 -44.83 26.89 -14.46
C ALA A 89 -44.15 28.22 -14.07
N MET A 90 -42.99 28.14 -13.40
CA MET A 90 -42.21 29.29 -12.93
C MET A 90 -40.84 29.35 -13.61
N ALA A 91 -40.34 30.57 -13.85
CA ALA A 91 -38.93 30.78 -14.18
C ALA A 91 -38.04 30.36 -12.99
N LEU A 92 -36.78 29.97 -13.28
CA LEU A 92 -35.84 29.45 -12.27
C LEU A 92 -35.69 30.39 -11.06
N ALA A 93 -35.49 31.69 -11.30
CA ALA A 93 -35.34 32.69 -10.23
C ALA A 93 -36.61 32.81 -9.35
N SER A 94 -37.79 32.80 -9.96
CA SER A 94 -39.07 32.86 -9.24
C SER A 94 -39.32 31.61 -8.41
N ARG A 95 -38.93 30.42 -8.91
CA ARG A 95 -39.00 29.15 -8.16
C ARG A 95 -38.02 29.12 -7.00
N ALA A 96 -36.78 29.58 -7.21
CA ALA A 96 -35.78 29.65 -6.16
C ALA A 96 -36.26 30.55 -5.00
N GLU A 97 -36.78 31.74 -5.29
CA GLU A 97 -37.32 32.65 -4.27
C GLU A 97 -38.61 32.11 -3.62
N TYR A 98 -39.48 31.39 -4.35
CA TYR A 98 -40.62 30.68 -3.78
C TYR A 98 -40.18 29.65 -2.72
N LEU A 99 -39.26 28.74 -3.10
CA LEU A 99 -38.76 27.70 -2.21
C LEU A 99 -38.01 28.28 -1.01
N ARG A 100 -37.24 29.35 -1.23
CA ARG A 100 -36.51 30.08 -0.18
C ARG A 100 -37.46 30.68 0.87
N ARG A 101 -38.55 31.34 0.45
CA ARG A 101 -39.54 31.89 1.39
C ARG A 101 -40.31 30.80 2.13
N MET A 102 -40.69 29.74 1.42
CA MET A 102 -41.35 28.57 2.03
C MET A 102 -40.43 27.92 3.09
N ALA A 103 -39.14 27.74 2.79
CA ALA A 103 -38.16 27.22 3.74
C ALA A 103 -38.03 28.11 4.99
N ILE A 104 -37.91 29.43 4.81
CA ILE A 104 -37.81 30.38 5.94
C ILE A 104 -39.05 30.30 6.85
N HIS A 105 -40.25 30.21 6.27
CA HIS A 105 -41.49 30.10 7.04
C HIS A 105 -41.60 28.75 7.78
N LEU A 106 -41.38 27.62 7.11
CA LEU A 106 -41.53 26.29 7.70
C LEU A 106 -40.46 25.95 8.75
N VAL A 107 -39.27 26.55 8.64
CA VAL A 107 -38.18 26.42 9.63
C VAL A 107 -38.44 27.26 10.89
N ASN A 108 -39.14 28.39 10.77
CA ASN A 108 -39.32 29.37 11.85
C ASN A 108 -40.71 30.04 11.76
N PRO A 109 -41.81 29.29 11.98
CA PRO A 109 -43.17 29.78 11.76
C PRO A 109 -43.52 30.98 12.65
N ASP A 110 -42.98 31.03 13.87
CA ASP A 110 -43.20 32.12 14.83
C ASP A 110 -42.39 33.40 14.51
N GLY A 111 -41.57 33.40 13.45
CA GLY A 111 -40.78 34.57 13.03
C GLY A 111 -39.71 35.01 14.05
N ALA A 112 -39.21 34.09 14.88
CA ALA A 112 -38.25 34.40 15.92
C ALA A 112 -36.90 34.89 15.35
N ARG A 113 -36.23 35.81 16.06
CA ARG A 113 -35.04 36.53 15.56
C ARG A 113 -33.80 35.65 15.30
N TRP A 114 -33.77 34.42 15.82
CA TRP A 114 -32.61 33.52 15.71
C TRP A 114 -32.29 33.21 14.25
N LEU A 115 -33.29 32.96 13.39
CA LEU A 115 -33.06 32.56 12.00
C LEU A 115 -32.44 33.69 11.17
N ASN A 116 -32.90 34.93 11.35
CA ASN A 116 -32.29 36.09 10.66
C ASN A 116 -30.82 36.24 11.08
N THR A 117 -30.53 36.11 12.38
CA THR A 117 -29.15 36.17 12.91
C THR A 117 -28.31 35.04 12.30
N ALA A 118 -28.83 33.81 12.24
CA ALA A 118 -28.13 32.67 11.66
C ALA A 118 -27.89 32.82 10.14
N ILE A 119 -28.81 33.42 9.40
CA ILE A 119 -28.65 33.75 7.97
C ILE A 119 -27.59 34.84 7.78
N GLU A 120 -27.59 35.88 8.61
CA GLU A 120 -26.59 36.96 8.58
C GLU A 120 -25.19 36.41 8.90
N ASP A 121 -25.03 35.66 9.99
CA ASP A 121 -23.78 35.02 10.39
C ASP A 121 -23.24 34.05 9.33
N ALA A 122 -24.11 33.21 8.76
CA ALA A 122 -23.74 32.28 7.69
C ALA A 122 -23.41 32.98 6.36
N THR A 123 -24.04 34.12 6.07
CA THR A 123 -23.70 34.95 4.90
C THR A 123 -22.36 35.67 5.10
N ALA A 124 -22.06 36.09 6.32
CA ALA A 124 -20.78 36.67 6.74
C ALA A 124 -19.66 35.63 6.93
N ALA A 125 -19.95 34.34 6.77
CA ALA A 125 -18.93 33.30 6.77
C ALA A 125 -18.05 33.41 5.50
N PRO A 126 -16.73 33.26 5.64
CA PRO A 126 -15.77 33.36 4.54
C PRO A 126 -15.95 32.24 3.50
N GLY A 127 -16.27 31.04 3.98
CA GLY A 127 -16.62 29.87 3.19
C GLY A 127 -17.65 29.02 3.96
N MET A 128 -18.06 27.88 3.40
CA MET A 128 -18.97 26.91 4.04
C MET A 128 -20.25 27.56 4.62
N ARG A 129 -20.89 28.43 3.84
CA ARG A 129 -22.08 29.20 4.23
C ARG A 129 -23.29 28.29 4.45
N ALA A 130 -23.54 27.35 3.54
CA ALA A 130 -24.58 26.35 3.68
C ALA A 130 -24.38 25.51 4.95
N LEU A 131 -23.15 25.04 5.20
CA LEU A 131 -22.81 24.30 6.44
C LEU A 131 -23.02 25.17 7.69
N SER A 132 -22.59 26.44 7.67
CA SER A 132 -22.76 27.38 8.79
C SER A 132 -24.23 27.55 9.16
N LEU A 133 -25.13 27.74 8.18
CA LEU A 133 -26.56 27.82 8.46
C LEU A 133 -27.11 26.44 8.88
N ALA A 134 -26.71 25.34 8.23
CA ALA A 134 -27.14 23.98 8.57
C ALA A 134 -26.80 23.59 10.03
N ILE A 135 -25.66 24.05 10.57
CA ILE A 135 -25.31 23.86 11.99
C ILE A 135 -26.32 24.57 12.90
N SER A 136 -26.67 25.83 12.61
CA SER A 136 -27.68 26.58 13.37
C SER A 136 -29.08 25.97 13.22
N LEU A 137 -29.44 25.52 12.02
CA LEU A 137 -30.70 24.80 11.78
C LEU A 137 -30.75 23.49 12.58
N GLY A 138 -29.65 22.74 12.64
CA GLY A 138 -29.57 21.47 13.37
C GLY A 138 -29.63 21.62 14.90
N ALA A 139 -29.24 22.78 15.43
CA ALA A 139 -29.39 23.10 16.86
C ALA A 139 -30.86 23.25 17.27
N GLU A 140 -31.69 23.90 16.43
CA GLU A 140 -33.13 24.06 16.67
C GLU A 140 -33.94 22.83 16.21
N HIS A 141 -33.53 22.19 15.12
CA HIS A 141 -34.25 21.09 14.45
C HIS A 141 -33.47 19.77 14.48
N SER A 142 -33.08 19.32 15.67
CA SER A 142 -32.19 18.17 15.90
C SER A 142 -32.67 16.80 15.39
N ARG A 143 -33.86 16.73 14.78
CA ARG A 143 -34.45 15.51 14.17
C ARG A 143 -34.26 15.43 12.66
N LEU A 144 -33.81 16.50 12.02
CA LEU A 144 -33.55 16.52 10.58
C LEU A 144 -32.23 15.83 10.25
N SER A 145 -32.17 15.17 9.08
CA SER A 145 -30.95 14.54 8.60
C SER A 145 -29.93 15.59 8.12
N PHE A 146 -28.66 15.18 7.99
CA PHE A 146 -27.60 16.02 7.42
C PHE A 146 -28.00 16.58 6.05
N GLU A 147 -28.52 15.74 5.17
CA GLU A 147 -28.94 16.08 3.81
C GLU A 147 -30.11 17.07 3.83
N SER A 148 -31.05 16.90 4.76
CA SER A 148 -32.19 17.79 4.95
C SER A 148 -31.75 19.18 5.40
N LEU A 149 -30.83 19.24 6.38
CA LEU A 149 -30.29 20.49 6.92
C LEU A 149 -29.45 21.24 5.89
N ILE A 150 -28.61 20.54 5.12
CA ILE A 150 -27.83 21.12 4.03
C ILE A 150 -28.75 21.62 2.89
N ALA A 151 -29.74 20.82 2.47
CA ALA A 151 -30.66 21.22 1.40
C ALA A 151 -31.49 22.46 1.79
N LEU A 152 -32.00 22.52 3.03
CA LEU A 152 -32.65 23.70 3.58
C LEU A 152 -31.71 24.93 3.56
N ALA A 153 -30.51 24.79 4.13
CA ALA A 153 -29.56 25.88 4.20
C ALA A 153 -29.13 26.39 2.82
N ALA A 154 -28.89 25.48 1.88
CA ALA A 154 -28.49 25.79 0.52
C ALA A 154 -29.59 26.55 -0.24
N ILE A 155 -30.87 26.21 -0.04
CA ILE A 155 -32.00 26.94 -0.62
C ILE A 155 -32.16 28.33 0.01
N VAL A 156 -32.06 28.44 1.35
CA VAL A 156 -32.18 29.72 2.06
C VAL A 156 -31.08 30.70 1.65
N LEU A 157 -29.86 30.20 1.44
CA LEU A 157 -28.67 30.98 1.05
C LEU A 157 -28.38 30.98 -0.46
N MET A 158 -29.22 30.37 -1.31
CA MET A 158 -28.98 30.22 -2.75
C MET A 158 -28.49 31.51 -3.45
N PRO A 159 -29.02 32.72 -3.14
CA PRO A 159 -28.54 33.97 -3.75
C PRO A 159 -27.10 34.37 -3.40
N VAL A 160 -26.48 33.79 -2.37
CA VAL A 160 -25.15 34.17 -1.85
C VAL A 160 -24.12 33.02 -1.87
N LEU A 161 -24.53 31.78 -2.16
CA LEU A 161 -23.60 30.64 -2.23
C LEU A 161 -22.52 30.82 -3.30
N HIS A 162 -22.86 31.38 -4.47
CA HIS A 162 -21.91 31.58 -5.57
C HIS A 162 -20.80 32.60 -5.25
N ALA A 163 -20.98 33.41 -4.19
CA ALA A 163 -20.03 34.42 -3.74
C ALA A 163 -19.23 33.95 -2.51
N SER A 164 -19.31 32.65 -2.17
CA SER A 164 -18.48 32.01 -1.17
C SER A 164 -17.06 31.79 -1.71
N VAL A 165 -16.04 32.03 -0.88
CA VAL A 165 -14.64 31.82 -1.25
C VAL A 165 -14.19 30.48 -0.69
N ALA A 166 -13.87 29.54 -1.58
CA ALA A 166 -13.20 28.31 -1.16
C ALA A 166 -11.78 28.64 -0.70
N LEU A 167 -11.43 28.20 0.51
CA LEU A 167 -10.06 28.23 0.99
C LEU A 167 -9.20 27.17 0.31
N ASP A 168 -7.89 27.40 0.26
CA ASP A 168 -6.89 26.40 -0.12
C ASP A 168 -7.08 25.13 0.73
N GLU A 169 -6.92 23.97 0.12
CA GLU A 169 -6.96 22.68 0.82
C GLU A 169 -5.78 22.54 1.80
N SER A 170 -4.65 23.20 1.53
CA SER A 170 -3.49 23.23 2.41
C SER A 170 -3.75 24.12 3.65
N LEU A 171 -3.83 23.50 4.82
CA LEU A 171 -4.00 24.21 6.10
C LEU A 171 -2.67 24.41 6.84
N PRO A 172 -2.17 25.66 7.01
CA PRO A 172 -0.90 25.92 7.69
C PRO A 172 -0.99 25.67 9.19
N ASN A 173 0.05 25.04 9.77
CA ASN A 173 0.19 24.83 11.21
C ASN A 173 0.67 26.11 11.93
N ALA A 174 0.60 26.17 13.27
CA ALA A 174 0.91 27.41 13.99
C ALA A 174 2.40 27.78 14.01
N LYS A 175 3.31 26.84 13.74
CA LYS A 175 4.75 27.12 13.65
C LYS A 175 5.07 28.11 12.53
N SER A 176 4.27 28.14 11.48
CA SER A 176 4.37 29.12 10.38
C SER A 176 4.10 30.58 10.81
N LEU A 177 3.47 30.78 11.97
CA LEU A 177 3.05 32.11 12.47
C LEU A 177 3.96 32.69 13.56
N ASP A 178 4.97 31.95 14.03
CA ASP A 178 5.83 32.28 15.19
C ASP A 178 5.04 32.76 16.43
N ALA A 179 3.84 32.20 16.62
CA ALA A 179 2.87 32.66 17.60
C ALA A 179 2.97 31.90 18.93
N LYS A 180 3.09 32.62 20.05
CA LYS A 180 2.97 32.02 21.39
C LYS A 180 1.50 31.85 21.77
N VAL A 181 1.00 30.62 21.63
CA VAL A 181 -0.40 30.27 21.88
C VAL A 181 -0.64 30.00 23.39
N PRO A 182 -1.65 30.61 24.04
CA PRO A 182 -1.99 30.35 25.43
C PRO A 182 -2.72 29.00 25.60
N ARG A 183 -2.57 28.38 26.78
CA ARG A 183 -3.27 27.13 27.12
C ARG A 183 -4.80 27.34 27.15
N LEU A 184 -5.56 26.30 26.78
CA LEU A 184 -7.03 26.34 26.69
C LEU A 184 -7.71 26.91 27.95
N ASP A 185 -7.26 26.50 29.13
CA ASP A 185 -7.76 26.91 30.44
C ASP A 185 -7.47 28.37 30.81
N THR A 186 -6.62 29.06 30.05
CA THR A 186 -6.23 30.45 30.29
C THR A 186 -7.20 31.47 29.67
N TRP A 187 -7.83 31.12 28.54
CA TRP A 187 -8.67 32.03 27.76
C TRP A 187 -10.11 31.53 27.55
N SER A 188 -10.36 30.22 27.71
CA SER A 188 -11.67 29.60 27.48
C SER A 188 -12.35 29.22 28.79
N THR A 189 -13.66 29.49 28.89
CA THR A 189 -14.52 28.89 29.94
C THR A 189 -14.86 27.42 29.66
N VAL A 190 -14.75 26.99 28.39
CA VAL A 190 -14.88 25.61 27.97
C VAL A 190 -13.52 24.92 28.07
N ARG A 191 -13.39 23.98 29.01
CA ARG A 191 -12.17 23.20 29.25
C ARG A 191 -12.14 21.85 28.55
N ASP A 192 -13.31 21.33 28.17
CA ASP A 192 -13.44 20.06 27.45
C ASP A 192 -13.34 20.28 25.94
N VAL A 193 -12.44 19.54 25.28
CA VAL A 193 -12.20 19.67 23.83
C VAL A 193 -13.38 19.13 23.02
N GLY A 194 -14.06 18.09 23.49
CA GLY A 194 -15.25 17.54 22.82
C GLY A 194 -16.38 18.58 22.74
N TYR A 195 -16.67 19.24 23.85
CA TYR A 195 -17.65 20.33 23.92
C TYR A 195 -17.22 21.57 23.14
N LEU A 196 -15.92 21.89 23.10
CA LEU A 196 -15.37 22.97 22.25
C LEU A 196 -15.64 22.69 20.76
N LEU A 197 -15.33 21.47 20.30
CA LEU A 197 -15.58 21.04 18.92
C LEU A 197 -17.08 20.94 18.61
N GLN A 198 -17.90 20.45 19.54
CA GLN A 198 -19.36 20.45 19.41
C GLN A 198 -19.90 21.87 19.19
N ARG A 199 -19.44 22.85 19.98
CA ARG A 199 -19.83 24.26 19.82
C ARG A 199 -19.34 24.90 18.52
N SER A 200 -18.26 24.38 17.93
CA SER A 200 -17.80 24.81 16.60
C SER A 200 -18.62 24.21 15.44
N GLY A 201 -19.57 23.31 15.74
CA GLY A 201 -20.47 22.69 14.75
C GLY A 201 -20.11 21.26 14.33
N MET A 202 -19.07 20.66 14.91
CA MET A 202 -18.56 19.32 14.51
C MET A 202 -19.65 18.24 14.52
N ALA A 203 -20.64 18.33 15.41
CA ALA A 203 -21.69 17.33 15.54
C ALA A 203 -22.49 17.07 14.23
N LEU A 204 -22.62 18.07 13.36
CA LEU A 204 -23.30 17.89 12.06
C LEU A 204 -22.44 17.10 11.05
N LEU A 205 -21.10 17.22 11.15
CA LEU A 205 -20.13 16.47 10.35
C LEU A 205 -19.86 15.06 10.91
N CYS A 206 -20.66 14.61 11.87
CA CYS A 206 -20.58 13.28 12.44
C CYS A 206 -21.79 12.40 12.09
N GLU A 207 -21.59 11.09 12.19
CA GLU A 207 -22.65 10.09 12.21
C GLU A 207 -22.81 9.48 13.61
N PRO A 208 -24.07 9.25 14.06
CA PRO A 208 -24.35 8.49 15.27
C PRO A 208 -24.34 6.98 14.96
N GLU A 209 -23.56 6.21 15.71
CA GLU A 209 -23.52 4.75 15.64
C GLU A 209 -23.75 4.14 17.04
N SER A 210 -24.14 2.86 17.08
CA SER A 210 -24.41 2.11 18.31
C SER A 210 -23.30 2.15 19.38
N GLN A 211 -22.05 2.45 19.02
CA GLN A 211 -20.90 2.52 19.92
C GLN A 211 -20.29 3.93 20.06
N GLY A 212 -20.88 4.97 19.45
CA GLY A 212 -20.37 6.34 19.58
C GLY A 212 -20.73 7.26 18.42
N SER A 213 -19.87 8.24 18.17
CA SER A 213 -20.01 9.18 17.07
C SER A 213 -18.72 9.24 16.27
N PHE A 214 -18.82 9.03 14.96
CA PHE A 214 -17.70 8.97 14.02
C PHE A 214 -17.78 10.14 13.02
N LEU A 215 -16.65 10.51 12.43
CA LEU A 215 -16.61 11.58 11.41
C LEU A 215 -17.17 11.06 10.08
N ARG A 216 -17.95 11.90 9.37
CA ARG A 216 -18.43 11.64 8.00
C ARG A 216 -17.30 11.72 6.96
N PHE A 217 -16.23 12.45 7.28
CA PHE A 217 -15.13 12.77 6.40
C PHE A 217 -13.80 12.57 7.15
N SER A 218 -12.66 12.63 6.45
CA SER A 218 -11.36 12.55 7.13
C SER A 218 -11.21 13.66 8.19
N PRO A 219 -10.35 13.49 9.21
CA PRO A 219 -10.08 14.54 10.20
C PRO A 219 -9.63 15.86 9.56
N HIS A 220 -8.84 15.77 8.48
CA HIS A 220 -8.42 16.92 7.68
C HIS A 220 -9.62 17.65 7.05
N ALA A 221 -10.45 16.94 6.27
CA ALA A 221 -11.61 17.52 5.61
C ALA A 221 -12.63 18.08 6.62
N THR A 222 -12.80 17.42 7.76
CA THR A 222 -13.66 17.91 8.85
C THR A 222 -13.13 19.22 9.43
N TRP A 223 -11.83 19.31 9.74
CA TRP A 223 -11.23 20.53 10.26
C TRP A 223 -11.21 21.68 9.23
N HIS A 224 -10.97 21.35 7.96
CA HIS A 224 -11.04 22.27 6.82
C HIS A 224 -12.44 22.85 6.63
N ALA A 225 -13.48 22.03 6.73
CA ALA A 225 -14.87 22.48 6.67
C ALA A 225 -15.22 23.37 7.87
N LEU A 226 -14.87 22.94 9.09
CA LEU A 226 -15.18 23.68 10.32
C LEU A 226 -14.54 25.06 10.35
N CYS A 227 -13.27 25.22 9.94
CA CYS A 227 -12.56 26.49 10.11
C CYS A 227 -13.18 27.68 9.35
N GLN A 228 -13.96 27.41 8.31
CA GLN A 228 -14.63 28.43 7.49
C GLN A 228 -15.99 28.84 8.08
N THR A 229 -16.53 28.08 9.04
CA THR A 229 -17.88 28.30 9.58
C THR A 229 -18.00 29.50 10.53
N ALA A 230 -19.20 30.07 10.59
CA ALA A 230 -19.52 31.13 11.54
C ALA A 230 -19.36 30.68 13.01
N GLN A 231 -19.72 29.44 13.32
CA GLN A 231 -19.64 28.86 14.66
C GLN A 231 -18.18 28.71 15.13
N PHE A 232 -17.28 28.22 14.26
CA PHE A 232 -15.86 28.15 14.56
C PHE A 232 -15.25 29.53 14.84
N LYS A 233 -15.55 30.51 13.98
CA LYS A 233 -15.15 31.92 14.16
C LYS A 233 -15.63 32.48 15.51
N SER A 234 -16.87 32.17 15.90
CA SER A 234 -17.46 32.59 17.19
C SER A 234 -16.77 31.93 18.39
N VAL A 235 -16.52 30.61 18.33
CA VAL A 235 -15.87 29.83 19.40
C VAL A 235 -14.44 30.26 19.67
N PHE A 236 -13.65 30.56 18.62
CA PHE A 236 -12.24 30.94 18.76
C PHE A 236 -11.99 32.46 18.81
N LYS A 237 -13.03 33.30 18.71
CA LYS A 237 -12.88 34.75 18.91
C LYS A 237 -12.23 35.10 20.27
N PRO A 238 -12.60 34.49 21.42
CA PRO A 238 -11.99 34.82 22.71
C PRO A 238 -10.48 34.53 22.79
N LEU A 239 -9.98 33.51 22.06
CA LEU A 239 -8.54 33.25 21.93
C LEU A 239 -7.83 34.43 21.25
N LEU A 240 -8.38 34.89 20.12
CA LEU A 240 -7.85 36.03 19.38
C LEU A 240 -7.92 37.32 20.22
N SER A 241 -9.01 37.54 20.97
CA SER A 241 -9.14 38.66 21.90
C SER A 241 -8.08 38.62 23.01
N TYR A 242 -7.80 37.43 23.57
CA TYR A 242 -6.80 37.25 24.63
C TYR A 242 -5.37 37.51 24.13
N MET A 243 -5.08 37.11 22.89
CA MET A 243 -3.78 37.32 22.24
C MET A 243 -3.59 38.74 21.67
N ASP A 244 -4.59 39.63 21.81
CA ASP A 244 -4.72 40.92 21.09
C ASP A 244 -4.47 40.81 19.57
N TRP A 245 -4.88 39.69 18.98
CA TRP A 245 -4.71 39.40 17.56
C TRP A 245 -5.84 40.03 16.74
N PHE A 246 -5.53 40.52 15.54
CA PHE A 246 -6.53 41.11 14.64
C PHE A 246 -7.70 40.15 14.36
N GLY A 247 -8.93 40.61 14.61
CA GLY A 247 -10.16 39.81 14.60
C GLY A 247 -10.64 39.38 15.98
N GLY A 248 -9.85 39.59 17.03
CA GLY A 248 -10.28 39.47 18.42
C GLY A 248 -11.24 40.57 18.86
N ARG A 249 -11.21 41.75 18.22
CA ARG A 249 -12.05 42.91 18.60
C ARG A 249 -13.40 42.91 17.86
N SER A 250 -14.27 43.86 18.16
CA SER A 250 -15.56 43.98 17.45
C SER A 250 -15.36 44.63 16.07
N GLY A 251 -16.03 44.12 15.04
CA GLY A 251 -15.90 44.59 13.65
C GLY A 251 -14.67 44.09 12.88
N GLU A 252 -13.68 43.50 13.55
CA GLU A 252 -12.50 42.93 12.89
C GLU A 252 -12.72 41.47 12.44
N HIS A 253 -12.02 41.03 11.39
CA HIS A 253 -12.11 39.67 10.84
C HIS A 253 -10.73 39.09 10.51
N THR A 254 -10.32 38.03 11.19
CA THR A 254 -9.09 37.29 10.89
C THR A 254 -9.27 36.38 9.67
N SER A 255 -8.16 36.08 8.97
CA SER A 255 -8.12 34.95 8.03
C SER A 255 -8.43 33.63 8.74
N PRO A 256 -9.33 32.78 8.21
CA PRO A 256 -9.60 31.45 8.76
C PRO A 256 -8.36 30.57 8.89
N LEU A 257 -7.40 30.69 7.96
CA LEU A 257 -6.14 29.94 7.99
C LEU A 257 -5.33 30.25 9.26
N VAL A 258 -5.33 31.51 9.71
CA VAL A 258 -4.67 31.93 10.95
C VAL A 258 -5.46 31.45 12.16
N THR A 259 -6.78 31.65 12.19
CA THR A 259 -7.63 31.22 13.31
C THR A 259 -7.53 29.72 13.53
N GLN A 260 -7.54 28.90 12.47
CA GLN A 260 -7.44 27.44 12.59
C GLN A 260 -6.05 26.96 12.99
N ALA A 261 -4.99 27.67 12.60
CA ALA A 261 -3.63 27.33 13.02
C ALA A 261 -3.50 27.52 14.54
N LEU A 262 -3.91 28.69 15.05
CA LEU A 262 -3.88 29.00 16.48
C LEU A 262 -4.81 28.08 17.28
N ALA A 263 -6.04 27.85 16.81
CA ALA A 263 -7.00 26.95 17.44
C ALA A 263 -6.51 25.49 17.46
N GLY A 264 -5.95 25.01 16.35
CA GLY A 264 -5.37 23.68 16.22
C GLY A 264 -4.21 23.48 17.20
N ARG A 265 -3.36 24.50 17.33
CA ARG A 265 -2.25 24.52 18.29
C ARG A 265 -2.71 24.47 19.74
N VAL A 266 -3.78 25.18 20.14
CA VAL A 266 -4.35 25.06 21.50
C VAL A 266 -4.74 23.60 21.80
N ILE A 267 -5.36 22.91 20.84
CA ILE A 267 -5.80 21.52 21.00
C ILE A 267 -4.59 20.56 21.01
N ALA A 268 -3.62 20.78 20.11
CA ALA A 268 -2.37 20.00 20.07
C ALA A 268 -1.57 20.13 21.38
N ASP A 269 -1.41 21.35 21.91
CA ASP A 269 -0.73 21.60 23.19
C ASP A 269 -1.50 21.02 24.39
N HIS A 270 -2.84 20.96 24.32
CA HIS A 270 -3.65 20.28 25.32
C HIS A 270 -3.38 18.76 25.34
N VAL A 271 -3.26 18.12 24.16
CA VAL A 271 -2.85 16.71 24.03
C VAL A 271 -1.42 16.51 24.50
N ALA A 272 -0.47 17.34 24.04
CA ALA A 272 0.95 17.23 24.37
C ALA A 272 1.24 17.38 25.87
N ALA A 273 0.47 18.23 26.57
CA ALA A 273 0.60 18.43 28.01
C ALA A 273 -0.06 17.34 28.86
N ALA A 274 -1.04 16.61 28.33
CA ALA A 274 -1.81 15.60 29.06
C ALA A 274 -1.31 14.17 28.82
N VAL A 275 -0.89 13.85 27.60
CA VAL A 275 -0.52 12.49 27.19
C VAL A 275 0.96 12.23 27.41
N GLN A 276 1.27 11.16 28.15
CA GLN A 276 2.64 10.73 28.41
C GLN A 276 2.91 9.31 27.91
N LEU A 277 4.17 9.04 27.61
CA LEU A 277 4.71 7.71 27.35
C LEU A 277 5.97 7.56 28.20
N ASP A 278 6.03 6.52 29.03
CA ASP A 278 7.14 6.22 29.94
C ASP A 278 7.58 7.40 30.85
N GLY A 279 6.61 8.25 31.21
CA GLY A 279 6.82 9.45 32.05
C GLY A 279 7.31 10.70 31.30
N GLU A 280 7.49 10.63 29.98
CA GLU A 280 7.80 11.79 29.14
C GLU A 280 6.55 12.31 28.39
N PRO A 281 6.42 13.62 28.14
CA PRO A 281 5.37 14.18 27.28
C PRO A 281 5.41 13.57 25.89
N LEU A 282 4.25 13.26 25.29
CA LEU A 282 4.16 12.52 24.03
C LEU A 282 4.97 13.16 22.88
N GLU A 283 4.97 14.49 22.75
CA GLU A 283 5.75 15.20 21.72
C GLU A 283 7.26 14.93 21.85
N LYS A 284 7.77 14.81 23.08
CA LYS A 284 9.17 14.46 23.34
C LYS A 284 9.40 12.96 23.11
N ALA A 285 8.48 12.12 23.56
CA ALA A 285 8.55 10.67 23.39
C ALA A 285 8.60 10.25 21.91
N LEU A 286 7.93 10.98 21.00
CA LEU A 286 7.99 10.74 19.55
C LEU A 286 9.35 11.07 18.92
N ARG A 287 10.23 11.81 19.61
CA ARG A 287 11.60 12.13 19.14
C ARG A 287 12.60 11.01 19.44
N ARG A 288 12.22 10.06 20.31
CA ARG A 288 13.01 8.88 20.74
C ARG A 288 13.20 7.87 19.62
N ARG A 289 14.10 6.90 19.81
CA ARG A 289 14.39 5.82 18.85
C ARG A 289 13.28 4.79 18.69
N TRP A 290 12.35 4.66 19.65
CA TRP A 290 11.34 3.58 19.59
C TRP A 290 10.44 3.67 18.36
N VAL A 291 10.23 4.87 17.81
CA VAL A 291 9.44 5.06 16.58
C VAL A 291 10.06 4.33 15.39
N CYS A 292 11.40 4.13 15.39
CA CYS A 292 12.06 3.39 14.34
C CYS A 292 11.72 1.89 14.36
N GLU A 293 11.37 1.31 15.52
CA GLU A 293 11.02 -0.11 15.63
C GLU A 293 9.56 -0.41 15.25
N HIS A 294 8.88 0.51 14.56
CA HIS A 294 7.46 0.41 14.22
C HIS A 294 7.24 0.85 12.77
N SER A 295 6.22 0.30 12.13
CA SER A 295 5.73 0.83 10.85
C SER A 295 4.95 2.12 11.05
N HIS A 296 4.79 2.88 9.96
CA HIS A 296 4.07 4.16 9.94
C HIS A 296 2.68 4.08 10.60
N VAL A 297 1.91 3.04 10.25
CA VAL A 297 0.56 2.79 10.79
C VAL A 297 0.64 2.42 12.26
N GLN A 298 1.58 1.57 12.68
CA GLN A 298 1.73 1.15 14.08
C GLN A 298 2.03 2.33 15.02
N ILE A 299 2.77 3.35 14.57
CA ILE A 299 3.02 4.57 15.34
C ILE A 299 1.73 5.38 15.51
N TYR A 300 0.99 5.61 14.42
CA TYR A 300 -0.30 6.31 14.47
C TYR A 300 -1.27 5.61 15.43
N ASP A 301 -1.38 4.28 15.32
CA ASP A 301 -2.22 3.44 16.15
C ASP A 301 -1.85 3.52 17.64
N LYS A 302 -0.55 3.54 17.94
CA LYS A 302 -0.03 3.67 19.31
C LYS A 302 -0.29 5.06 19.88
N VAL A 303 -0.11 6.12 19.08
CA VAL A 303 -0.51 7.49 19.46
C VAL A 303 -2.01 7.54 19.77
N ARG A 304 -2.87 7.03 18.88
CA ARG A 304 -4.32 7.02 19.07
C ARG A 304 -4.74 6.25 20.32
N LYS A 305 -4.12 5.10 20.60
CA LYS A 305 -4.33 4.31 21.83
C LYS A 305 -3.91 5.09 23.09
N LEU A 306 -2.77 5.80 23.05
CA LEU A 306 -2.30 6.63 24.17
C LEU A 306 -3.24 7.82 24.43
N VAL A 307 -3.68 8.54 23.39
CA VAL A 307 -4.64 9.65 23.53
C VAL A 307 -5.98 9.13 24.08
N ARG A 308 -6.51 8.01 23.56
CA ARG A 308 -7.72 7.36 24.09
C ARG A 308 -7.60 6.99 25.58
N ALA A 309 -6.45 6.50 26.02
CA ALA A 309 -6.23 6.12 27.42
C ALA A 309 -6.24 7.33 28.39
N HIS A 310 -5.73 8.48 27.97
CA HIS A 310 -5.72 9.71 28.76
C HIS A 310 -7.05 10.49 28.68
N PHE A 311 -7.82 10.32 27.60
CA PHE A 311 -9.13 10.94 27.39
C PHE A 311 -10.25 9.89 27.21
N PRO A 312 -10.53 9.05 28.22
CA PRO A 312 -11.44 7.91 28.08
C PRO A 312 -12.90 8.31 27.78
N GLN A 313 -13.31 9.51 28.20
CA GLN A 313 -14.67 10.05 27.99
C GLN A 313 -14.85 10.72 26.61
N ALA A 314 -13.79 10.90 25.84
CA ALA A 314 -13.89 11.57 24.53
C ALA A 314 -14.55 10.66 23.48
N LEU A 315 -15.44 11.22 22.67
CA LEU A 315 -16.06 10.51 21.54
C LEU A 315 -15.01 10.10 20.49
N PRO A 316 -15.21 9.02 19.71
CA PRO A 316 -14.30 8.64 18.63
C PRO A 316 -13.94 9.81 17.70
N SER A 317 -14.95 10.53 17.19
CA SER A 317 -14.78 11.73 16.37
C SER A 317 -13.93 12.85 17.01
N THR A 318 -14.10 13.08 18.32
CA THR A 318 -13.29 14.05 19.08
C THR A 318 -11.83 13.62 19.13
N LEU A 319 -11.57 12.33 19.37
CA LEU A 319 -10.22 11.79 19.44
C LEU A 319 -9.51 11.77 18.09
N ASP A 320 -10.22 11.51 17.01
CA ASP A 320 -9.65 11.52 15.67
C ASP A 320 -9.20 12.94 15.27
N ILE A 321 -9.98 13.97 15.62
CA ILE A 321 -9.56 15.39 15.49
C ILE A 321 -8.38 15.73 16.42
N MET A 322 -8.40 15.29 17.68
CA MET A 322 -7.30 15.53 18.63
C MET A 322 -5.98 14.89 18.17
N CYS A 323 -6.04 13.66 17.67
CA CYS A 323 -4.86 12.96 17.12
C CYS A 323 -4.35 13.65 15.85
N HIS A 324 -5.26 14.01 14.93
CA HIS A 324 -4.91 14.75 13.72
C HIS A 324 -4.22 16.09 14.03
N LEU A 325 -4.79 16.94 14.88
CA LEU A 325 -4.22 18.24 15.20
C LEU A 325 -2.88 18.14 15.94
N PHE A 326 -2.74 17.15 16.84
CA PHE A 326 -1.46 16.86 17.50
C PHE A 326 -0.39 16.38 16.52
N LEU A 327 -0.71 15.40 15.66
CA LEU A 327 0.26 14.84 14.71
C LEU A 327 0.64 15.83 13.61
N ARG A 328 -0.27 16.69 13.16
CA ARG A 328 0.01 17.78 12.23
C ARG A 328 1.06 18.76 12.74
N GLU A 329 1.16 18.92 14.05
CA GLU A 329 2.20 19.71 14.72
C GLU A 329 3.44 18.87 15.05
N ALA A 330 3.31 17.60 15.43
CA ALA A 330 4.43 16.78 15.93
C ALA A 330 5.18 15.99 14.83
N MET A 331 4.44 15.33 13.94
CA MET A 331 4.91 14.39 12.91
C MET A 331 3.90 14.37 11.74
N PRO A 332 3.85 15.41 10.88
CA PRO A 332 2.86 15.53 9.81
C PRO A 332 2.92 14.39 8.79
N GLU A 333 4.05 13.69 8.69
CA GLU A 333 4.19 12.51 7.85
C GLU A 333 3.23 11.38 8.27
N LEU A 334 2.90 11.26 9.57
CA LEU A 334 1.94 10.27 10.12
C LEU A 334 0.48 10.53 9.70
N LEU A 335 0.21 11.59 8.92
CA LEU A 335 -1.11 11.95 8.41
C LEU A 335 -1.25 11.82 6.88
N VAL A 336 -0.18 11.41 6.18
CA VAL A 336 -0.23 11.20 4.74
C VAL A 336 -1.05 9.95 4.42
N GLU A 337 -2.05 10.08 3.56
CA GLU A 337 -2.87 8.96 3.10
C GLU A 337 -2.12 8.10 2.06
N GLY A 338 -2.39 6.79 2.07
CA GLY A 338 -1.81 5.86 1.09
C GLY A 338 -0.32 5.56 1.27
N VAL A 339 0.25 5.80 2.46
CA VAL A 339 1.55 5.27 2.89
C VAL A 339 1.43 3.75 3.09
N PRO A 340 2.36 2.92 2.60
CA PRO A 340 2.26 1.46 2.78
C PRO A 340 2.39 0.99 4.24
N ASP A 341 1.52 0.08 4.68
CA ASP A 341 1.44 -0.47 6.05
C ASP A 341 2.77 -1.10 6.50
N HIS A 342 3.51 -1.69 5.56
CA HIS A 342 4.81 -2.35 5.78
C HIS A 342 6.00 -1.37 5.84
N LEU A 343 5.81 -0.08 5.57
CA LEU A 343 6.90 0.90 5.55
C LEU A 343 7.42 1.16 6.98
N GLN A 344 8.60 0.61 7.29
CA GLN A 344 9.25 0.75 8.58
C GLN A 344 9.79 2.18 8.77
N TYR A 345 9.28 2.88 9.77
CA TYR A 345 9.49 4.32 9.91
C TYR A 345 10.96 4.65 10.16
N GLY A 346 11.59 5.35 9.20
CA GLY A 346 13.00 5.71 9.27
C GLY A 346 13.97 4.52 9.28
N ARG A 347 13.55 3.26 9.06
CA ARG A 347 14.47 2.11 8.92
C ARG A 347 14.91 1.88 7.48
N SER A 348 14.08 2.20 6.48
CA SER A 348 14.39 1.98 5.06
C SER A 348 14.75 3.26 4.31
N LEU A 349 15.54 3.12 3.24
CA LEU A 349 15.87 4.25 2.35
C LEU A 349 14.60 4.91 1.74
N GLN A 350 13.55 4.13 1.46
CA GLN A 350 12.27 4.65 1.01
C GLN A 350 11.58 5.49 2.09
N SER A 351 11.64 5.06 3.36
CA SER A 351 11.10 5.84 4.48
C SER A 351 11.89 7.13 4.70
N VAL A 352 13.21 7.11 4.54
CA VAL A 352 14.04 8.33 4.55
C VAL A 352 13.60 9.31 3.47
N ALA A 353 13.45 8.86 2.22
CA ALA A 353 13.01 9.70 1.11
C ALA A 353 11.61 10.30 1.37
N PHE A 354 10.70 9.50 1.94
CA PHE A 354 9.35 9.93 2.33
C PHE A 354 9.35 11.01 3.42
N ILE A 355 10.00 10.76 4.57
CA ILE A 355 10.06 11.72 5.69
C ILE A 355 10.76 13.01 5.24
N HIS A 356 11.79 12.91 4.41
CA HIS A 356 12.48 14.06 3.83
C HIS A 356 11.58 14.87 2.88
N GLY A 357 10.83 14.19 2.01
CA GLY A 357 9.87 14.81 1.11
C GLY A 357 8.75 15.55 1.85
N VAL A 358 8.20 14.95 2.91
CA VAL A 358 7.23 15.63 3.79
C VAL A 358 7.86 16.86 4.47
N ALA A 359 9.06 16.73 5.03
CA ALA A 359 9.75 17.85 5.70
C ALA A 359 10.09 19.00 4.73
N LEU A 360 10.40 18.69 3.47
CA LEU A 360 10.56 19.67 2.39
C LEU A 360 9.25 20.39 2.06
N VAL A 361 8.18 19.63 1.80
CA VAL A 361 6.87 20.18 1.45
C VAL A 361 6.31 21.05 2.57
N GLU A 362 6.34 20.59 3.82
CA GLU A 362 5.84 21.35 4.97
C GLU A 362 6.66 22.61 5.27
N ALA A 363 7.94 22.66 4.86
CA ALA A 363 8.77 23.86 5.01
C ALA A 363 8.57 24.88 3.88
N LEU A 364 8.12 24.44 2.70
CA LEU A 364 7.80 25.31 1.57
C LEU A 364 6.34 25.80 1.60
N SER A 365 5.41 24.92 1.97
CA SER A 365 3.97 25.18 2.04
C SER A 365 3.36 24.35 3.19
N PRO A 366 3.30 24.90 4.42
CA PRO A 366 2.78 24.18 5.57
C PRO A 366 1.33 23.70 5.37
N GLY A 367 1.06 22.43 5.66
CA GLY A 367 -0.21 21.76 5.41
C GLY A 367 -0.26 20.93 4.12
N LEU A 368 0.59 21.22 3.14
CA LEU A 368 0.50 20.62 1.80
C LEU A 368 0.82 19.12 1.80
N SER A 369 1.57 18.59 2.78
CA SER A 369 1.86 17.15 2.82
C SER A 369 0.62 16.29 3.06
N GLN A 370 -0.42 16.83 3.72
CA GLN A 370 -1.65 16.09 4.07
C GLN A 370 -2.60 15.89 2.88
N ILE A 371 -2.43 16.68 1.82
CA ILE A 371 -3.21 16.57 0.58
C ILE A 371 -2.36 16.11 -0.62
N THR A 372 -1.06 15.89 -0.41
CA THR A 372 -0.15 15.39 -1.44
C THR A 372 -0.04 13.86 -1.36
N PRO A 373 -0.27 13.11 -2.45
CA PRO A 373 -0.12 11.66 -2.45
C PRO A 373 1.30 11.19 -2.11
N TYR A 374 1.40 10.07 -1.39
CA TYR A 374 2.66 9.41 -1.02
C TYR A 374 3.67 9.31 -2.19
N ASP A 375 3.23 8.88 -3.38
CA ASP A 375 4.10 8.66 -4.56
C ASP A 375 4.70 9.94 -5.15
N THR A 376 4.14 11.10 -4.80
CA THR A 376 4.69 12.41 -5.13
C THR A 376 5.70 12.80 -4.05
N LEU A 377 5.33 12.67 -2.77
CA LEU A 377 6.18 13.03 -1.63
C LEU A 377 7.54 12.31 -1.64
N ILE A 378 7.58 11.01 -1.96
CA ILE A 378 8.83 10.25 -2.04
C ILE A 378 9.80 10.70 -3.16
N LYS A 379 9.34 11.54 -4.11
CA LYS A 379 10.15 12.05 -5.23
C LYS A 379 10.67 13.47 -5.00
N VAL A 380 9.98 14.27 -4.18
CA VAL A 380 10.32 15.69 -3.92
C VAL A 380 11.79 15.88 -3.54
N SER A 381 12.34 15.00 -2.71
CA SER A 381 13.76 15.06 -2.31
C SER A 381 14.72 14.81 -3.48
N ALA A 382 14.43 13.86 -4.36
CA ALA A 382 15.24 13.60 -5.55
C ALA A 382 15.12 14.73 -6.60
N ASP A 383 13.90 15.24 -6.82
CA ASP A 383 13.61 16.30 -7.79
C ASP A 383 14.27 17.63 -7.37
N LEU A 384 14.23 17.98 -6.08
CA LEU A 384 14.84 19.22 -5.56
C LEU A 384 16.35 19.12 -5.32
N ALA A 385 16.94 17.92 -5.25
CA ALA A 385 18.39 17.77 -5.09
C ALA A 385 19.17 18.40 -6.26
N GLN A 386 18.61 18.41 -7.47
CA GLN A 386 19.20 18.99 -8.67
C GLN A 386 18.86 20.47 -8.91
N SER A 387 18.25 21.15 -7.92
CA SER A 387 17.98 22.59 -8.01
C SER A 387 19.27 23.39 -8.25
N SER A 388 19.14 24.60 -8.82
CA SER A 388 20.24 25.59 -8.86
C SER A 388 20.02 26.74 -7.86
N ASP A 389 18.91 26.70 -7.13
CA ASP A 389 18.55 27.66 -6.10
C ASP A 389 19.23 27.31 -4.77
N VAL A 390 20.03 28.24 -4.25
CA VAL A 390 20.83 28.09 -3.03
C VAL A 390 19.96 27.98 -1.78
N ASP A 391 18.82 28.68 -1.73
CA ASP A 391 17.92 28.62 -0.58
C ASP A 391 17.17 27.27 -0.54
N ILE A 392 16.78 26.74 -1.71
CA ILE A 392 16.22 25.39 -1.84
C ILE A 392 17.24 24.32 -1.44
N HIS A 393 18.51 24.45 -1.85
CA HIS A 393 19.58 23.53 -1.44
C HIS A 393 19.88 23.60 0.06
N ALA A 394 19.92 24.80 0.65
CA ALA A 394 20.09 24.97 2.08
C ALA A 394 18.92 24.35 2.87
N LEU A 395 17.69 24.52 2.37
CA LEU A 395 16.50 23.89 2.95
C LEU A 395 16.57 22.36 2.84
N TRP A 396 16.92 21.82 1.67
CA TRP A 396 17.07 20.39 1.41
C TRP A 396 18.07 19.73 2.37
N ALA A 397 19.24 20.34 2.56
CA ALA A 397 20.25 19.84 3.48
C ALA A 397 19.76 19.88 4.94
N LYS A 398 19.05 20.94 5.33
CA LYS A 398 18.48 21.09 6.68
C LYS A 398 17.39 20.06 6.98
N THR A 399 16.50 19.78 6.02
CA THR A 399 15.39 18.83 6.20
C THR A 399 15.83 17.37 6.18
N LEU A 400 16.98 17.04 5.57
CA LEU A 400 17.56 15.69 5.55
C LEU A 400 18.08 15.21 6.93
N ILE A 401 18.43 16.13 7.83
CA ILE A 401 19.11 15.82 9.10
C ILE A 401 18.32 14.82 9.95
N ILE A 402 17.00 15.05 10.15
CA ILE A 402 16.17 14.17 10.98
C ILE A 402 15.98 12.79 10.33
N PRO A 403 15.59 12.66 9.04
CA PRO A 403 15.59 11.38 8.32
C PRO A 403 16.91 10.60 8.42
N ALA A 404 18.06 11.26 8.25
CA ALA A 404 19.36 10.62 8.36
C ALA A 404 19.65 10.13 9.79
N LEU A 405 19.33 10.94 10.81
CA LEU A 405 19.47 10.56 12.22
C LEU A 405 18.57 9.37 12.58
N ARG A 406 17.33 9.32 12.07
CA ARG A 406 16.41 8.17 12.24
C ARG A 406 17.03 6.90 11.68
N TYR A 407 17.50 6.96 10.43
CA TYR A 407 18.09 5.83 9.71
C TYR A 407 19.36 5.31 10.37
N ALA A 408 20.32 6.19 10.66
CA ALA A 408 21.55 5.80 11.34
C ALA A 408 21.30 5.30 12.78
N THR A 409 20.24 5.77 13.46
CA THR A 409 19.83 5.23 14.77
C THR A 409 19.21 3.83 14.65
N ALA A 410 18.32 3.61 13.68
CA ALA A 410 17.67 2.33 13.43
C ALA A 410 18.66 1.19 13.11
N HIS A 411 19.74 1.53 12.41
CA HIS A 411 20.82 0.62 12.05
C HIS A 411 21.96 0.56 13.07
N GLY A 412 21.82 1.21 14.24
CA GLY A 412 22.84 1.21 15.29
C GLY A 412 24.15 1.95 14.94
N ALA A 413 24.17 2.68 13.82
CA ALA A 413 25.33 3.43 13.34
C ALA A 413 25.64 4.69 14.17
N ILE A 414 24.77 5.06 15.12
CA ILE A 414 24.98 6.16 16.08
C ILE A 414 24.79 5.63 17.52
N GLU A 415 25.78 5.86 18.36
CA GLU A 415 25.66 5.64 19.80
C GLU A 415 24.91 6.81 20.47
N TRP A 416 23.91 6.46 21.28
CA TRP A 416 23.18 7.38 22.14
C TRP A 416 23.51 7.06 23.59
N LYS A 417 24.15 8.00 24.31
CA LYS A 417 24.62 7.77 25.69
C LYS A 417 23.45 7.59 26.67
N ASN A 418 22.71 8.68 26.92
CA ASN A 418 21.62 8.74 27.91
C ASN A 418 20.33 9.38 27.34
N ASN A 419 20.36 9.87 26.11
CA ASN A 419 19.31 10.71 25.55
C ASN A 419 19.32 10.58 24.01
N ASP A 420 18.38 9.81 23.48
CA ASP A 420 18.14 9.50 22.06
C ASP A 420 17.10 10.45 21.40
N ASP A 421 17.00 11.69 21.88
CA ASP A 421 16.18 12.73 21.25
C ASP A 421 16.90 13.25 19.98
N VAL A 422 16.35 12.95 18.81
CA VAL A 422 16.94 13.37 17.52
C VAL A 422 17.11 14.89 17.38
N HIS A 423 16.34 15.71 18.10
CA HIS A 423 16.51 17.17 18.11
C HIS A 423 17.67 17.66 19.00
N GLN A 424 18.27 16.77 19.79
CA GLN A 424 19.42 17.04 20.66
C GLN A 424 20.71 16.37 20.16
N ALA A 425 20.71 15.89 18.91
CA ALA A 425 21.88 15.32 18.26
C ALA A 425 23.02 16.34 18.17
N SER A 426 24.24 15.91 18.54
CA SER A 426 25.45 16.70 18.36
C SER A 426 25.87 16.80 16.89
N ALA A 427 26.65 17.83 16.54
CA ALA A 427 27.18 17.99 15.19
C ALA A 427 27.93 16.74 14.68
N ALA A 428 28.68 16.05 15.56
CA ALA A 428 29.37 14.80 15.23
C ALA A 428 28.40 13.68 14.86
N GLN A 429 27.30 13.52 15.63
CA GLN A 429 26.25 12.53 15.31
C GLN A 429 25.52 12.87 14.02
N ILE A 430 25.28 14.16 13.73
CA ILE A 430 24.67 14.60 12.46
C ILE A 430 25.59 14.28 11.28
N SER A 431 26.90 14.59 11.36
CA SER A 431 27.86 14.24 10.31
C SER A 431 27.97 12.72 10.11
N GLN A 432 27.97 11.94 11.20
CA GLN A 432 27.95 10.47 11.16
C GLN A 432 26.67 9.92 10.52
N ALA A 433 25.51 10.51 10.82
CA ALA A 433 24.22 10.15 10.24
C ALA A 433 24.20 10.32 8.72
N LEU A 434 24.64 11.49 8.26
CA LEU A 434 24.67 11.85 6.85
C LEU A 434 25.67 10.99 6.07
N ALA A 435 26.87 10.76 6.63
CA ALA A 435 27.86 9.88 6.01
C ALA A 435 27.41 8.41 5.94
N TYR A 436 26.70 7.92 6.97
CA TYR A 436 26.13 6.58 6.95
C TYR A 436 25.02 6.45 5.89
N LEU A 437 24.13 7.44 5.80
CA LEU A 437 23.06 7.44 4.79
C LEU A 437 23.62 7.50 3.36
N ASP A 438 24.58 8.38 3.10
CA ASP A 438 25.26 8.51 1.79
C ASP A 438 25.95 7.20 1.38
N ALA A 439 26.61 6.52 2.33
CA ALA A 439 27.21 5.21 2.10
C ALA A 439 26.17 4.13 1.74
N GLN A 440 25.02 4.09 2.42
CA GLN A 440 23.96 3.12 2.09
C GLN A 440 23.23 3.45 0.78
N GLN A 441 23.03 4.73 0.44
CA GLN A 441 22.50 5.14 -0.85
C GLN A 441 23.47 4.79 -2.00
N SER A 442 24.77 5.03 -1.80
CA SER A 442 25.83 4.67 -2.75
C SER A 442 25.94 3.15 -2.95
N LEU A 443 25.88 2.37 -1.87
CA LEU A 443 25.87 0.91 -1.93
C LEU A 443 24.66 0.41 -2.72
N HIS A 444 23.46 0.92 -2.43
CA HIS A 444 22.25 0.53 -3.15
C HIS A 444 22.31 0.84 -4.66
N ALA A 445 22.82 2.02 -5.02
CA ALA A 445 23.02 2.38 -6.43
C ALA A 445 24.02 1.44 -7.13
N GLN A 446 25.08 1.01 -6.45
CA GLN A 446 26.03 0.02 -6.97
C GLN A 446 25.41 -1.37 -7.13
N GLU A 447 24.59 -1.83 -6.19
CA GLU A 447 23.84 -3.09 -6.26
C GLU A 447 22.91 -3.11 -7.48
N LEU A 448 22.11 -2.06 -7.68
CA LEU A 448 21.20 -1.91 -8.83
C LEU A 448 21.95 -1.84 -10.17
N ASN A 449 23.03 -1.05 -10.24
CA ASN A 449 23.85 -0.95 -11.45
C ASN A 449 24.56 -2.28 -11.80
N SER A 450 24.90 -3.08 -10.78
CA SER A 450 25.45 -4.42 -10.98
C SER A 450 24.40 -5.35 -11.61
N LEU A 451 23.18 -5.35 -11.09
CA LEU A 451 22.06 -6.15 -11.65
C LEU A 451 21.72 -5.75 -13.10
N LEU A 452 21.74 -4.45 -13.41
CA LEU A 452 21.58 -3.93 -14.78
C LEU A 452 22.66 -4.42 -15.77
N GLY A 453 23.87 -4.70 -15.29
CA GLY A 453 25.02 -5.07 -16.11
C GLY A 453 25.22 -6.58 -16.32
N ILE A 454 24.54 -7.42 -15.54
CA ILE A 454 24.72 -8.88 -15.57
C ILE A 454 23.87 -9.47 -16.72
N LYS A 455 24.54 -10.01 -17.75
CA LYS A 455 23.91 -10.69 -18.89
C LYS A 455 24.33 -12.15 -18.95
N PRO A 456 23.43 -13.07 -19.36
CA PRO A 456 23.80 -14.46 -19.63
C PRO A 456 24.81 -14.53 -20.78
N ALA A 457 25.70 -15.50 -20.72
CA ALA A 457 26.58 -15.82 -21.85
C ALA A 457 25.79 -16.64 -22.87
N ASP A 458 26.02 -16.42 -24.17
CA ASP A 458 25.33 -17.13 -25.25
C ASP A 458 26.24 -18.14 -25.95
N ARG A 459 25.88 -19.43 -25.97
CA ARG A 459 26.73 -20.47 -26.54
C ARG A 459 26.94 -20.31 -28.05
N LYS A 460 25.93 -19.89 -28.80
CA LYS A 460 26.04 -19.65 -30.25
C LYS A 460 26.88 -18.40 -30.50
N GLY A 461 26.68 -17.34 -29.74
CA GLY A 461 27.50 -16.12 -29.75
C GLY A 461 28.98 -16.40 -29.48
N LEU A 462 29.30 -17.26 -28.51
CA LEU A 462 30.68 -17.69 -28.22
C LEU A 462 31.31 -18.45 -29.40
N ALA A 463 30.58 -19.36 -30.05
CA ALA A 463 31.06 -20.07 -31.24
C ALA A 463 31.31 -19.13 -32.44
N GLN A 464 30.37 -18.21 -32.70
CA GLN A 464 30.54 -17.17 -33.71
C GLN A 464 31.73 -16.24 -33.41
N GLN A 465 31.94 -15.88 -32.15
CA GLN A 465 33.09 -15.09 -31.72
C GLN A 465 34.40 -15.85 -31.93
N MET A 466 34.46 -17.16 -31.63
CA MET A 466 35.65 -17.99 -31.86
C MET A 466 35.98 -18.10 -33.36
N LEU A 467 34.98 -18.36 -34.21
CA LEU A 467 35.13 -18.39 -35.67
C LEU A 467 35.61 -17.03 -36.23
N LYS A 468 35.01 -15.93 -35.76
CA LYS A 468 35.40 -14.56 -36.14
C LYS A 468 36.83 -14.21 -35.71
N ALA A 469 37.23 -14.59 -34.49
CA ALA A 469 38.57 -14.32 -33.97
C ALA A 469 39.66 -15.12 -34.71
N ALA A 470 39.33 -16.34 -35.15
CA ALA A 470 40.19 -17.15 -36.01
C ALA A 470 40.22 -16.68 -37.49
N GLY A 471 39.37 -15.72 -37.87
CA GLY A 471 39.29 -15.18 -39.22
C GLY A 471 38.53 -16.07 -40.22
N VAL A 472 37.67 -16.98 -39.75
CA VAL A 472 36.85 -17.83 -40.63
C VAL A 472 35.72 -17.02 -41.24
N ASP A 473 35.61 -17.04 -42.57
CA ASP A 473 34.58 -16.31 -43.31
C ASP A 473 33.14 -16.66 -42.88
N HIS A 474 32.30 -15.64 -42.74
CA HIS A 474 30.91 -15.78 -42.28
C HIS A 474 30.02 -16.64 -43.21
N TRP A 475 30.37 -16.77 -44.50
CA TRP A 475 29.58 -17.61 -45.43
C TRP A 475 29.64 -19.10 -45.08
N LEU A 476 30.69 -19.53 -44.37
CA LEU A 476 30.91 -20.93 -44.00
C LEU A 476 30.19 -21.33 -42.69
N TRP A 477 29.85 -20.36 -41.83
CA TRP A 477 29.41 -20.62 -40.45
C TRP A 477 28.13 -21.47 -40.36
N GLU A 478 27.13 -21.14 -41.17
CA GLU A 478 25.83 -21.82 -41.19
C GLU A 478 25.77 -22.94 -42.26
N GLN A 479 26.89 -23.26 -42.93
CA GLN A 479 26.93 -24.37 -43.89
C GLN A 479 27.17 -25.70 -43.17
N SER A 480 26.39 -26.71 -43.56
CA SER A 480 26.66 -28.12 -43.23
C SER A 480 28.08 -28.51 -43.62
N ILE A 481 28.75 -29.29 -42.77
CA ILE A 481 30.15 -29.66 -43.02
C ILE A 481 30.30 -30.66 -44.18
N HIS A 482 31.25 -30.37 -45.08
CA HIS A 482 31.72 -31.28 -46.12
C HIS A 482 33.22 -31.56 -45.94
N ILE A 483 33.73 -32.63 -46.56
CA ILE A 483 35.11 -33.12 -46.34
C ILE A 483 36.17 -32.08 -46.75
N ASP A 484 35.86 -31.26 -47.74
CA ASP A 484 36.64 -30.13 -48.25
C ASP A 484 36.60 -28.87 -47.36
N HIS A 485 35.71 -28.80 -46.37
CA HIS A 485 35.71 -27.72 -45.38
C HIS A 485 36.79 -27.93 -44.29
N TRP A 486 37.27 -29.17 -44.08
CA TRP A 486 38.25 -29.46 -43.03
C TRP A 486 39.63 -28.79 -43.23
N PRO A 487 40.26 -28.80 -44.42
CA PRO A 487 41.52 -28.10 -44.63
C PRO A 487 41.40 -26.58 -44.41
N ILE A 488 40.22 -26.01 -44.68
CA ILE A 488 39.94 -24.58 -44.44
C ILE A 488 39.96 -24.32 -42.93
N LEU A 489 39.17 -25.05 -42.14
CA LEU A 489 39.13 -24.88 -40.68
C LEU A 489 40.49 -25.17 -40.02
N GLN A 490 41.24 -26.16 -40.51
CA GLN A 490 42.60 -26.45 -40.05
C GLN A 490 43.60 -25.33 -40.37
N ALA A 491 43.48 -24.66 -41.52
CA ALA A 491 44.30 -23.48 -41.83
C ALA A 491 44.03 -22.30 -40.89
N HIS A 492 42.81 -22.21 -40.33
CA HIS A 492 42.43 -21.27 -39.26
C HIS A 492 42.71 -21.79 -37.84
N GLY A 493 43.42 -22.91 -37.69
CA GLY A 493 43.88 -23.44 -36.38
C GLY A 493 42.88 -24.34 -35.64
N PHE A 494 41.75 -24.69 -36.25
CA PHE A 494 40.79 -25.62 -35.64
C PHE A 494 41.20 -27.08 -35.84
N THR A 495 40.98 -27.86 -34.78
CA THR A 495 41.11 -29.31 -34.71
C THR A 495 39.72 -29.93 -34.65
N VAL A 496 39.52 -31.03 -35.37
CA VAL A 496 38.28 -31.85 -35.30
C VAL A 496 38.49 -32.95 -34.27
N ALA A 497 37.53 -33.13 -33.37
CA ALA A 497 37.58 -34.18 -32.37
C ALA A 497 37.46 -35.58 -33.01
N SER A 498 38.21 -36.56 -32.50
CA SER A 498 38.19 -37.94 -33.02
C SER A 498 36.86 -38.68 -32.76
N SER A 499 35.99 -38.11 -31.93
CA SER A 499 34.59 -38.51 -31.74
C SER A 499 33.72 -38.26 -32.97
N TYR A 500 34.03 -37.24 -33.76
CA TYR A 500 33.25 -36.82 -34.91
C TYR A 500 33.61 -37.64 -36.17
N SER A 501 32.68 -38.47 -36.64
CA SER A 501 32.90 -39.36 -37.79
C SER A 501 31.78 -39.22 -38.82
N ILE A 502 32.02 -38.43 -39.88
CA ILE A 502 31.08 -38.17 -40.98
C ILE A 502 30.51 -39.47 -41.57
N ASP A 503 31.33 -40.51 -41.74
CA ASP A 503 30.91 -41.80 -42.29
C ASP A 503 29.82 -42.46 -41.44
N ARG A 504 29.90 -42.33 -40.12
CA ARG A 504 28.91 -42.84 -39.16
C ARG A 504 27.60 -42.06 -39.23
N LEU A 505 27.65 -40.78 -39.61
CA LEU A 505 26.50 -39.89 -39.75
C LEU A 505 25.75 -40.17 -41.06
N LEU A 506 26.49 -40.33 -42.16
CA LEU A 506 25.97 -40.70 -43.47
C LEU A 506 25.28 -42.07 -43.44
N ALA A 507 25.87 -43.05 -42.75
CA ALA A 507 25.27 -44.38 -42.57
C ALA A 507 23.96 -44.38 -41.75
N ALA A 508 23.72 -43.35 -40.93
CA ALA A 508 22.54 -43.21 -40.07
C ALA A 508 21.44 -42.30 -40.65
N GLY A 509 21.66 -41.69 -41.83
CA GLY A 509 20.66 -40.83 -42.49
C GLY A 509 20.30 -39.55 -41.73
N ARG A 510 21.22 -38.99 -40.94
CA ARG A 510 21.01 -37.78 -40.11
C ARG A 510 21.44 -36.49 -40.85
N PRO A 511 20.80 -35.34 -40.60
CA PRO A 511 21.14 -34.06 -41.25
C PRO A 511 22.49 -33.51 -40.77
N GLN A 512 23.36 -33.07 -41.68
CA GLN A 512 24.73 -32.64 -41.36
C GLN A 512 24.79 -31.33 -40.54
N ALA A 513 25.52 -31.35 -39.41
CA ALA A 513 25.77 -30.19 -38.56
C ALA A 513 26.46 -29.05 -39.32
N SER A 514 26.12 -27.80 -38.98
CA SER A 514 26.83 -26.63 -39.49
C SER A 514 28.16 -26.41 -38.78
N VAL A 515 29.04 -25.58 -39.37
CA VAL A 515 30.34 -25.23 -38.75
C VAL A 515 30.15 -24.57 -37.38
N VAL A 516 29.16 -23.69 -37.21
CA VAL A 516 28.87 -23.08 -35.90
C VAL A 516 28.35 -24.10 -34.90
N GLU A 517 27.48 -25.04 -35.30
CA GLU A 517 27.01 -26.11 -34.42
C GLU A 517 28.15 -27.04 -33.95
N LEU A 518 29.09 -27.37 -34.84
CA LEU A 518 30.26 -28.20 -34.49
C LEU A 518 31.19 -27.53 -33.48
N VAL A 519 31.38 -26.21 -33.63
CA VAL A 519 32.13 -25.41 -32.66
C VAL A 519 31.36 -25.31 -31.34
N MET A 520 30.04 -25.08 -31.36
CA MET A 520 29.18 -25.09 -30.17
C MET A 520 29.25 -26.41 -29.40
N MET A 521 29.22 -27.55 -30.09
CA MET A 521 29.33 -28.89 -29.50
C MET A 521 30.74 -29.22 -28.95
N GLY A 522 31.76 -28.45 -29.32
CA GLY A 522 33.16 -28.76 -29.00
C GLY A 522 33.78 -29.87 -29.86
N GLU A 523 33.07 -30.36 -30.88
CA GLU A 523 33.59 -31.32 -31.87
C GLU A 523 34.59 -30.64 -32.84
N VAL A 524 34.58 -29.31 -32.93
CA VAL A 524 35.58 -28.48 -33.62
C VAL A 524 36.09 -27.41 -32.65
N TYR A 525 37.39 -27.40 -32.35
CA TYR A 525 37.97 -26.58 -31.28
C TYR A 525 39.42 -26.14 -31.60
N ILE A 526 39.92 -25.11 -30.94
CA ILE A 526 41.32 -24.67 -31.08
C ILE A 526 42.16 -25.28 -29.95
N GLN A 527 43.20 -26.04 -30.30
CA GLN A 527 44.03 -26.74 -29.31
C GLN A 527 44.73 -25.74 -28.38
N GLY A 528 44.58 -25.93 -27.06
CA GLY A 528 45.14 -25.04 -26.03
C GLY A 528 44.24 -23.86 -25.64
N GLN A 529 43.06 -23.73 -26.24
CA GLN A 529 41.97 -22.87 -25.75
C GLN A 529 40.85 -23.74 -25.15
N PRO A 530 40.03 -23.21 -24.22
CA PRO A 530 38.81 -23.89 -23.80
C PRO A 530 37.87 -24.11 -24.99
N THR A 531 37.22 -25.27 -25.05
CA THR A 531 36.14 -25.53 -26.01
C THR A 531 34.94 -24.62 -25.72
N VAL A 532 34.06 -24.38 -26.69
CA VAL A 532 32.87 -23.54 -26.46
C VAL A 532 31.95 -24.10 -25.35
N PRO A 533 31.72 -25.42 -25.20
CA PRO A 533 31.02 -25.96 -24.02
C PRO A 533 31.67 -25.57 -22.69
N GLU A 534 33.00 -25.67 -22.56
CA GLU A 534 33.73 -25.33 -21.33
C GLU A 534 33.71 -23.81 -21.06
N ALA A 535 33.87 -23.00 -22.10
CA ALA A 535 33.79 -21.54 -22.04
C ALA A 535 32.37 -21.09 -21.65
N TYR A 536 31.34 -21.68 -22.25
CA TYR A 536 29.93 -21.43 -21.92
C TYR A 536 29.62 -21.82 -20.47
N ALA A 537 29.97 -23.03 -20.04
CA ALA A 537 29.75 -23.47 -18.66
C ALA A 537 30.43 -22.55 -17.65
N THR A 538 31.69 -22.19 -17.89
CA THR A 538 32.45 -21.26 -17.02
C THR A 538 31.81 -19.87 -16.96
N ALA A 539 31.36 -19.35 -18.10
CA ALA A 539 30.73 -18.04 -18.20
C ALA A 539 29.32 -18.02 -17.58
N PHE A 540 28.54 -19.09 -17.76
CA PHE A 540 27.23 -19.24 -17.16
C PHE A 540 27.31 -19.41 -15.63
N ASP A 541 28.27 -20.20 -15.12
CA ASP A 541 28.55 -20.30 -13.68
C ASP A 541 29.01 -18.96 -13.07
N ALA A 542 29.70 -18.11 -13.84
CA ALA A 542 30.05 -16.76 -13.42
C ALA A 542 28.82 -15.84 -13.41
N PHE A 543 27.98 -15.88 -14.45
CA PHE A 543 26.70 -15.17 -14.53
C PHE A 543 25.77 -15.52 -13.37
N GLN A 544 25.53 -16.81 -13.13
CA GLN A 544 24.70 -17.31 -12.04
C GLN A 544 25.19 -16.81 -10.67
N ARG A 545 26.50 -16.94 -10.38
CA ARG A 545 27.07 -16.45 -9.11
C ARG A 545 27.00 -14.94 -8.97
N ALA A 546 27.18 -14.18 -10.05
CA ALA A 546 27.05 -12.73 -10.04
C ALA A 546 25.61 -12.30 -9.75
N LEU A 547 24.63 -12.91 -10.44
CA LEU A 547 23.21 -12.60 -10.30
C LEU A 547 22.69 -12.94 -8.90
N VAL A 548 22.95 -14.16 -8.41
CA VAL A 548 22.57 -14.60 -7.06
C VAL A 548 23.19 -13.70 -6.00
N ARG A 549 24.48 -13.35 -6.12
CA ARG A 549 25.15 -12.46 -5.16
C ARG A 549 24.54 -11.05 -5.14
N ALA A 550 24.20 -10.51 -6.30
CA ALA A 550 23.65 -9.16 -6.40
C ALA A 550 22.22 -9.11 -5.86
N GLU A 551 21.37 -10.10 -6.18
CA GLU A 551 20.02 -10.23 -5.62
C GLU A 551 20.05 -10.49 -4.10
N ALA A 552 20.96 -11.35 -3.62
CA ALA A 552 21.18 -11.55 -2.19
C ALA A 552 21.60 -10.27 -1.48
N SER A 553 22.33 -9.37 -2.14
CA SER A 553 22.72 -8.09 -1.53
C SER A 553 21.51 -7.16 -1.33
N VAL A 554 20.57 -7.15 -2.29
CA VAL A 554 19.29 -6.42 -2.19
C VAL A 554 18.40 -7.00 -1.08
N ILE A 555 18.28 -8.33 -1.01
CA ILE A 555 17.50 -9.04 0.01
C ILE A 555 18.08 -8.80 1.41
N ARG A 556 19.40 -8.96 1.59
CA ARG A 556 20.13 -8.74 2.85
C ARG A 556 19.82 -7.35 3.42
N ARG A 557 19.84 -6.32 2.58
CA ARG A 557 19.45 -4.96 2.98
C ARG A 557 18.01 -4.93 3.47
N GLN A 558 17.04 -5.45 2.71
CA GLN A 558 15.62 -5.44 3.11
C GLN A 558 15.39 -6.17 4.44
N LEU A 559 16.04 -7.32 4.66
CA LEU A 559 16.01 -8.04 5.91
C LEU A 559 16.58 -7.20 7.08
N SER A 560 17.64 -6.43 6.86
CA SER A 560 18.18 -5.49 7.88
C SER A 560 17.27 -4.28 8.16
N GLU A 561 16.41 -3.91 7.21
CA GLU A 561 15.43 -2.82 7.35
C GLU A 561 14.15 -3.27 8.10
N MET A 562 13.90 -4.58 8.24
CA MET A 562 12.81 -5.15 9.07
C MET A 562 12.93 -4.75 10.55
N GLN A 563 11.86 -4.93 11.33
CA GLN A 563 11.85 -4.70 12.78
C GLN A 563 12.81 -5.66 13.50
N MET A 564 13.47 -5.21 14.57
CA MET A 564 14.46 -6.04 15.28
C MET A 564 13.86 -7.33 15.87
N ILE A 565 12.56 -7.32 16.23
CA ILE A 565 11.85 -8.51 16.70
C ILE A 565 11.67 -9.57 15.61
N ASP A 566 11.46 -9.14 14.37
CA ASP A 566 11.24 -10.04 13.23
C ASP A 566 12.57 -10.55 12.68
N GLN A 567 13.60 -9.71 12.62
CA GLN A 567 14.97 -10.14 12.34
C GLN A 567 15.40 -11.24 13.32
N LYS A 568 15.20 -11.00 14.63
CA LYS A 568 15.50 -12.01 15.66
C LYS A 568 14.68 -13.28 15.46
N THR A 569 13.40 -13.16 15.11
CA THR A 569 12.53 -14.31 14.87
C THR A 569 13.02 -15.16 13.69
N LEU A 570 13.42 -14.54 12.58
CA LEU A 570 13.98 -15.24 11.43
C LEU A 570 15.28 -15.99 11.77
N LEU A 571 16.09 -15.44 12.67
CA LEU A 571 17.38 -16.03 13.06
C LEU A 571 17.24 -17.16 14.10
N ASP A 572 16.35 -16.98 15.08
CA ASP A 572 16.09 -17.95 16.15
C ASP A 572 15.17 -19.11 15.69
N SER A 573 14.70 -19.12 14.43
CA SER A 573 13.74 -20.10 13.90
C SER A 573 14.31 -20.95 12.76
N THR A 574 13.82 -22.19 12.65
CA THR A 574 13.93 -22.95 11.41
C THR A 574 12.91 -22.42 10.41
N CYS A 575 13.38 -21.98 9.24
CA CYS A 575 12.56 -21.38 8.19
C CYS A 575 12.61 -22.19 6.89
N GLU A 576 11.45 -22.36 6.27
CA GLU A 576 11.26 -22.85 4.91
C GLU A 576 11.03 -21.67 3.97
N LEU A 577 11.81 -21.60 2.90
CA LEU A 577 11.67 -20.60 1.84
C LEU A 577 10.82 -21.18 0.71
N SER A 578 9.75 -20.49 0.33
CA SER A 578 8.80 -20.95 -0.69
C SER A 578 8.58 -19.91 -1.78
N ARG A 579 8.61 -20.33 -3.05
CA ARG A 579 7.98 -19.58 -4.15
C ARG A 579 6.47 -19.87 -4.13
N VAL A 580 5.65 -19.00 -4.69
CA VAL A 580 4.18 -19.14 -4.63
C VAL A 580 3.60 -19.25 -6.03
N ARG A 581 2.81 -20.29 -6.28
CA ARG A 581 2.09 -20.52 -7.54
C ARG A 581 0.63 -20.06 -7.42
N PHE A 582 0.16 -19.34 -8.44
CA PHE A 582 -1.23 -18.89 -8.59
C PHE A 582 -1.80 -19.50 -9.88
N GLY A 583 -2.60 -20.55 -9.73
CA GLY A 583 -3.09 -21.33 -10.88
C GLY A 583 -1.95 -21.96 -11.69
N THR A 584 -1.73 -21.47 -12.90
CA THR A 584 -0.65 -21.90 -13.81
C THR A 584 0.59 -21.00 -13.77
N GLN A 585 0.54 -19.86 -13.07
CA GLN A 585 1.62 -18.88 -13.00
C GLN A 585 2.44 -19.05 -11.73
N GLU A 586 3.75 -18.90 -11.82
CA GLU A 586 4.69 -19.07 -10.72
C GLU A 586 5.31 -17.72 -10.33
N GLY A 587 5.32 -17.41 -9.04
CA GLY A 587 5.90 -16.18 -8.52
C GLY A 587 7.41 -16.14 -8.66
N THR A 588 7.91 -15.18 -9.43
CA THR A 588 9.34 -14.92 -9.67
C THR A 588 9.81 -13.62 -9.01
N GLN A 589 8.91 -12.85 -8.41
CA GLN A 589 9.20 -11.52 -7.86
C GLN A 589 9.26 -11.50 -6.32
N GLY A 590 8.96 -12.63 -5.67
CA GLY A 590 8.95 -12.72 -4.22
C GLY A 590 8.85 -14.13 -3.65
N LEU A 591 9.13 -14.23 -2.35
CA LEU A 591 9.12 -15.45 -1.56
C LEU A 591 8.18 -15.32 -0.35
N PHE A 592 7.61 -16.45 0.02
CA PHE A 592 6.93 -16.67 1.30
C PHE A 592 7.84 -17.48 2.21
N MET A 593 7.98 -17.08 3.46
CA MET A 593 8.82 -17.76 4.45
C MET A 593 7.94 -18.27 5.60
N ARG A 594 8.03 -19.56 5.90
CA ARG A 594 7.33 -20.21 7.02
C ARG A 594 8.35 -20.60 8.07
N CYS A 595 8.20 -20.11 9.30
CA CYS A 595 9.21 -20.27 10.35
C CYS A 595 8.63 -20.90 11.63
N GLN A 596 9.37 -21.87 12.19
CA GLN A 596 9.10 -22.54 13.47
C GLN A 596 10.24 -22.24 14.44
N ALA A 597 9.93 -21.72 15.63
CA ALA A 597 10.93 -21.23 16.58
C ALA A 597 11.80 -22.36 17.16
N GLY A 598 13.14 -22.24 17.06
CA GLY A 598 14.11 -23.27 17.42
C GLY A 598 14.58 -24.14 16.24
N ASP A 599 15.39 -25.16 16.55
CA ASP A 599 15.85 -26.15 15.56
C ASP A 599 14.80 -27.24 15.36
N HIS A 600 14.08 -27.14 14.24
CA HIS A 600 13.03 -28.08 13.83
C HIS A 600 13.39 -28.81 12.54
N ARG A 601 14.67 -28.80 12.11
CA ARG A 601 15.08 -29.41 10.82
C ARG A 601 14.77 -30.92 10.72
N SER A 602 14.59 -31.60 11.85
CA SER A 602 14.18 -33.02 11.92
C SER A 602 12.68 -33.27 11.96
N ASP A 603 11.87 -32.30 12.37
CA ASP A 603 10.44 -32.48 12.68
C ASP A 603 9.52 -31.37 12.14
N PHE A 604 10.03 -30.47 11.29
CA PHE A 604 9.32 -29.33 10.70
C PHE A 604 7.95 -29.70 10.09
N GLU A 605 7.89 -30.82 9.38
CA GLU A 605 6.71 -31.44 8.77
C GLU A 605 5.62 -31.88 9.78
N GLY A 606 5.96 -31.89 11.08
CA GLY A 606 5.06 -32.18 12.19
C GLY A 606 4.21 -30.98 12.61
N HIS A 607 4.63 -29.75 12.29
CA HIS A 607 3.95 -28.49 12.64
C HIS A 607 3.49 -28.46 14.11
N SER A 608 4.41 -28.86 15.00
CA SER A 608 4.18 -29.15 16.43
C SER A 608 4.22 -27.90 17.32
N VAL A 609 4.72 -26.79 16.78
CA VAL A 609 4.91 -25.50 17.47
C VAL A 609 4.17 -24.37 16.74
N GLY A 610 4.09 -23.19 17.36
CA GLY A 610 3.54 -22.00 16.73
C GLY A 610 4.41 -21.52 15.56
N GLU A 611 3.77 -21.24 14.42
CA GLU A 611 4.42 -20.75 13.20
C GLU A 611 4.28 -19.23 13.07
N ARG A 612 5.30 -18.58 12.50
CA ARG A 612 5.23 -17.19 12.01
C ARG A 612 5.56 -17.17 10.51
N PHE A 613 4.98 -16.20 9.80
CA PHE A 613 5.01 -16.14 8.34
C PHE A 613 5.50 -14.79 7.86
N PHE A 614 6.31 -14.77 6.82
CA PHE A 614 6.92 -13.54 6.30
C PHE A 614 6.86 -13.51 4.77
N GLU A 615 6.76 -12.32 4.21
CA GLU A 615 6.92 -12.09 2.77
C GLU A 615 8.22 -11.33 2.50
N LEU A 616 8.82 -11.62 1.36
CA LEU A 616 10.03 -10.96 0.86
C LEU A 616 9.82 -10.72 -0.65
N ILE A 617 9.65 -9.46 -1.04
CA ILE A 617 9.36 -9.05 -2.43
C ILE A 617 10.45 -8.05 -2.87
N PRO A 618 11.59 -8.53 -3.41
CA PRO A 618 12.77 -7.68 -3.60
C PRO A 618 12.57 -6.50 -4.54
N ALA A 619 11.78 -6.67 -5.60
CA ALA A 619 11.44 -5.61 -6.54
C ALA A 619 10.61 -4.47 -5.92
N ALA A 620 9.88 -4.74 -4.85
CA ALA A 620 8.99 -3.78 -4.19
C ALA A 620 9.63 -3.05 -2.99
N GLY A 621 10.79 -3.52 -2.50
CA GLY A 621 11.39 -3.00 -1.26
C GLY A 621 10.84 -3.65 0.01
N VAL A 622 10.13 -4.78 -0.09
CA VAL A 622 9.31 -5.31 1.01
C VAL A 622 9.93 -6.55 1.64
N ALA A 623 10.12 -6.50 2.96
CA ALA A 623 10.31 -7.66 3.82
C ALA A 623 9.55 -7.42 5.14
N GLY A 624 8.77 -8.39 5.61
CA GLY A 624 7.94 -8.20 6.80
C GLY A 624 7.11 -9.43 7.18
N GLU A 625 6.61 -9.45 8.43
CA GLU A 625 5.62 -10.46 8.87
C GLU A 625 4.29 -10.25 8.14
N VAL A 626 3.62 -11.35 7.78
CA VAL A 626 2.27 -11.36 7.26
C VAL A 626 1.37 -12.34 8.01
N PRO A 627 0.06 -12.05 8.13
CA PRO A 627 -0.84 -12.97 8.79
C PRO A 627 -1.31 -14.04 7.80
N GLN A 628 -1.07 -15.31 8.14
CA GLN A 628 -1.43 -16.47 7.33
C GLN A 628 -1.74 -17.66 8.26
N ALA A 629 -2.39 -18.71 7.74
CA ALA A 629 -2.66 -19.93 8.49
C ALA A 629 -2.70 -21.16 7.57
N PHE A 630 -2.53 -22.35 8.15
CA PHE A 630 -2.57 -23.64 7.45
C PHE A 630 -3.47 -24.64 8.21
N ARG A 631 -3.94 -25.69 7.54
CA ARG A 631 -4.70 -26.78 8.17
C ARG A 631 -4.00 -28.11 7.96
N TYR A 632 -3.07 -28.45 8.85
CA TYR A 632 -2.32 -29.71 8.81
C TYR A 632 -3.15 -30.94 9.21
N ALA A 633 -4.22 -30.75 9.99
CA ALA A 633 -5.15 -31.81 10.36
C ALA A 633 -6.12 -32.14 9.21
N VAL A 634 -5.92 -33.30 8.57
CA VAL A 634 -6.81 -33.87 7.56
C VAL A 634 -7.61 -35.02 8.18
N GLU A 635 -8.92 -35.09 7.90
CA GLU A 635 -9.76 -36.21 8.34
C GLU A 635 -9.16 -37.57 7.92
N GLY A 636 -9.02 -38.45 8.91
CA GLY A 636 -8.50 -39.80 8.72
C GLY A 636 -9.34 -40.63 7.76
N VAL A 637 -8.76 -41.69 7.20
CA VAL A 637 -9.51 -42.66 6.39
C VAL A 637 -10.52 -43.38 7.29
N THR A 638 -11.80 -43.11 7.08
CA THR A 638 -12.90 -43.83 7.74
C THR A 638 -13.19 -45.14 7.01
N TRP A 639 -13.36 -46.21 7.79
CA TRP A 639 -13.60 -47.57 7.30
C TRP A 639 -15.03 -47.99 7.66
N SER A 640 -15.90 -48.08 6.65
CA SER A 640 -17.29 -48.51 6.81
C SER A 640 -17.45 -49.92 6.23
N GLY A 641 -17.16 -50.94 7.05
CA GLY A 641 -17.22 -52.36 6.66
C GLY A 641 -15.96 -52.87 5.95
N THR A 642 -16.02 -54.12 5.49
CA THR A 642 -14.92 -54.80 4.79
C THR A 642 -14.78 -54.28 3.36
N ILE A 643 -13.64 -53.67 3.01
CA ILE A 643 -13.37 -53.17 1.65
C ILE A 643 -12.18 -53.90 1.00
N PRO A 644 -12.09 -53.95 -0.35
CA PRO A 644 -10.96 -54.55 -1.06
C PRO A 644 -9.62 -53.84 -0.76
N ILE A 645 -8.52 -54.59 -0.79
CA ILE A 645 -7.16 -54.06 -0.54
C ILE A 645 -6.78 -52.94 -1.52
N THR A 646 -7.18 -53.06 -2.79
CA THR A 646 -6.94 -52.02 -3.82
C THR A 646 -7.65 -50.70 -3.49
N GLU A 647 -8.88 -50.77 -2.94
CA GLU A 647 -9.61 -49.59 -2.49
C GLU A 647 -9.01 -49.01 -1.21
N ALA A 648 -8.57 -49.86 -0.28
CA ALA A 648 -7.86 -49.44 0.92
C ALA A 648 -6.56 -48.66 0.61
N LEU A 649 -5.78 -49.13 -0.38
CA LEU A 649 -4.58 -48.45 -0.88
C LEU A 649 -4.94 -47.11 -1.53
N SER A 650 -5.90 -47.08 -2.46
CA SER A 650 -6.36 -45.85 -3.11
C SER A 650 -6.87 -44.79 -2.13
N ARG A 651 -7.66 -45.19 -1.11
CA ARG A 651 -8.11 -44.29 -0.03
C ARG A 651 -6.95 -43.77 0.82
N LYS A 652 -5.92 -44.60 1.09
CA LYS A 652 -4.70 -44.19 1.81
C LYS A 652 -3.89 -43.19 1.00
N GLU A 653 -3.67 -43.44 -0.29
CA GLU A 653 -3.01 -42.50 -1.21
C GLU A 653 -3.78 -41.18 -1.37
N ALA A 654 -5.11 -41.22 -1.39
CA ALA A 654 -5.95 -40.02 -1.46
C ALA A 654 -5.96 -39.23 -0.14
N HIS A 655 -5.76 -39.88 1.02
CA HIS A 655 -5.54 -39.19 2.29
C HIS A 655 -4.13 -38.57 2.35
N GLN A 656 -3.10 -39.32 1.92
CA GLN A 656 -1.72 -38.82 1.82
C GLN A 656 -1.63 -37.58 0.91
N ARG A 657 -2.19 -37.63 -0.29
CA ARG A 657 -2.28 -36.47 -1.21
C ARG A 657 -3.03 -35.27 -0.63
N ARG A 658 -3.99 -35.48 0.28
CA ARG A 658 -4.68 -34.39 0.98
C ARG A 658 -3.79 -33.75 2.07
N ILE A 659 -2.98 -34.55 2.78
CA ILE A 659 -1.98 -34.03 3.73
C ILE A 659 -0.94 -33.19 2.98
N GLU A 660 -0.35 -33.75 1.92
CA GLU A 660 0.64 -33.08 1.07
C GLU A 660 0.10 -31.75 0.52
N LYS A 661 -1.12 -31.76 -0.06
CA LYS A 661 -1.77 -30.52 -0.53
C LYS A 661 -1.99 -29.52 0.60
N ALA A 662 -2.45 -29.95 1.77
CA ALA A 662 -2.76 -29.07 2.88
C ALA A 662 -1.50 -28.42 3.50
N ARG A 663 -0.33 -29.09 3.42
CA ARG A 663 0.96 -28.52 3.85
C ARG A 663 1.43 -27.35 2.99
N VAL A 664 1.05 -27.30 1.72
CA VAL A 664 1.47 -26.27 0.75
C VAL A 664 0.35 -25.32 0.32
N THR A 665 -0.86 -25.46 0.86
CA THR A 665 -2.00 -24.57 0.55
C THR A 665 -2.26 -23.67 1.77
N PRO A 666 -1.89 -22.38 1.72
CA PRO A 666 -2.29 -21.41 2.74
C PRO A 666 -3.82 -21.29 2.81
N LEU A 667 -4.36 -20.90 3.97
CA LEU A 667 -5.82 -20.77 4.13
C LEU A 667 -6.34 -19.42 3.62
N TRP A 668 -5.55 -18.36 3.75
CA TRP A 668 -5.97 -17.00 3.42
C TRP A 668 -5.37 -16.58 2.07
N PRO A 669 -6.11 -15.79 1.25
CA PRO A 669 -5.59 -15.33 -0.03
C PRO A 669 -4.35 -14.46 0.15
N MET A 670 -3.49 -14.47 -0.85
CA MET A 670 -2.26 -13.70 -0.95
C MET A 670 -2.40 -12.72 -2.12
N ASP A 671 -1.63 -11.63 -2.13
CA ASP A 671 -1.64 -10.68 -3.24
C ASP A 671 -0.83 -11.22 -4.42
N SER A 672 -1.49 -11.73 -5.46
CA SER A 672 -0.76 -12.38 -6.56
C SER A 672 0.18 -11.42 -7.29
N ASP A 673 -0.14 -10.12 -7.34
CA ASP A 673 0.66 -9.11 -8.04
C ASP A 673 1.98 -8.81 -7.31
N ALA A 674 2.04 -9.01 -5.98
CA ALA A 674 3.29 -8.96 -5.22
C ALA A 674 4.29 -10.01 -5.75
N TYR A 675 3.83 -11.26 -5.91
CA TYR A 675 4.65 -12.41 -6.29
C TYR A 675 4.91 -12.52 -7.80
N LEU A 676 3.95 -12.13 -8.63
CA LEU A 676 4.01 -12.24 -10.09
C LEU A 676 4.62 -11.00 -10.75
N LEU A 677 4.36 -9.80 -10.22
CA LEU A 677 4.69 -8.51 -10.87
C LEU A 677 5.59 -7.60 -10.04
N GLY A 678 5.87 -7.95 -8.77
CA GLY A 678 6.61 -7.11 -7.82
C GLY A 678 5.79 -5.89 -7.38
N ALA A 679 4.47 -5.96 -7.47
CA ALA A 679 3.55 -4.85 -7.24
C ALA A 679 2.70 -5.10 -5.98
N VAL A 680 3.27 -4.79 -4.82
CA VAL A 680 2.69 -5.09 -3.51
C VAL A 680 1.55 -4.12 -3.15
N SER A 681 0.47 -4.67 -2.59
CA SER A 681 -0.61 -3.93 -1.95
C SER A 681 -0.12 -3.01 -0.84
N ARG A 682 -0.58 -1.75 -0.84
CA ARG A 682 -0.17 -0.80 0.21
C ARG A 682 -0.71 -1.15 1.58
N SER A 683 -1.87 -1.82 1.65
CA SER A 683 -2.43 -2.25 2.93
C SER A 683 -2.56 -3.77 3.00
N SER A 684 -2.20 -4.33 4.16
CA SER A 684 -2.44 -5.74 4.47
C SER A 684 -3.93 -6.07 4.66
N ALA A 685 -4.78 -5.06 4.84
CA ALA A 685 -6.23 -5.23 4.97
C ALA A 685 -6.98 -5.23 3.62
N ALA A 686 -6.36 -4.73 2.54
CA ALA A 686 -6.99 -4.56 1.23
C ALA A 686 -6.01 -4.94 0.11
N LEU A 687 -5.96 -6.23 -0.22
CA LEU A 687 -5.10 -6.76 -1.29
C LEU A 687 -5.61 -6.37 -2.68
N HIS A 688 -4.70 -6.06 -3.61
CA HIS A 688 -4.99 -5.69 -4.99
C HIS A 688 -5.59 -6.86 -5.79
N GLN A 689 -4.90 -8.01 -5.80
CA GLN A 689 -5.32 -9.23 -6.49
C GLN A 689 -5.31 -10.42 -5.51
N PRO A 690 -6.30 -10.53 -4.62
CA PRO A 690 -6.37 -11.62 -3.64
C PRO A 690 -6.63 -12.97 -4.33
N GLN A 691 -5.62 -13.84 -4.37
CA GLN A 691 -5.71 -15.18 -4.94
C GLN A 691 -5.20 -16.25 -3.97
N GLN A 692 -5.67 -17.49 -4.15
CA GLN A 692 -5.19 -18.63 -3.38
C GLN A 692 -3.87 -19.14 -3.95
N GLY A 693 -2.80 -19.01 -3.17
CA GLY A 693 -1.47 -19.49 -3.51
C GLY A 693 -1.30 -20.99 -3.29
N THR A 694 -0.24 -21.55 -3.86
CA THR A 694 0.30 -22.87 -3.51
C THR A 694 1.82 -22.76 -3.39
N LEU A 695 2.36 -23.17 -2.25
CA LEU A 695 3.78 -23.08 -1.96
C LEU A 695 4.60 -24.09 -2.77
N ILE A 696 5.77 -23.63 -3.22
CA ILE A 696 6.82 -24.43 -3.82
C ILE A 696 8.04 -24.29 -2.89
N PRO A 697 8.17 -25.17 -1.89
CA PRO A 697 9.22 -25.07 -0.90
C PRO A 697 10.59 -25.36 -1.52
N SER A 698 11.62 -24.72 -0.96
CA SER A 698 13.01 -25.05 -1.22
C SER A 698 13.34 -26.43 -0.65
N ALA A 699 14.28 -27.13 -1.29
CA ALA A 699 14.73 -28.45 -0.81
C ALA A 699 15.52 -28.38 0.52
N THR A 700 15.89 -27.20 0.99
CA THR A 700 16.71 -26.99 2.21
C THR A 700 16.00 -26.09 3.20
N LEU A 701 15.75 -26.61 4.41
CA LEU A 701 15.35 -25.81 5.57
C LEU A 701 16.55 -25.02 6.10
N VAL A 702 16.30 -23.79 6.53
CA VAL A 702 17.32 -22.82 6.95
C VAL A 702 17.23 -22.61 8.47
N TYR A 703 18.35 -22.74 9.18
CA TYR A 703 18.43 -22.48 10.64
C TYR A 703 19.85 -22.01 11.01
N PHE A 704 19.95 -21.01 11.88
CA PHE A 704 21.20 -20.29 12.18
C PHE A 704 21.63 -20.43 13.65
N ALA A 705 22.05 -21.63 14.04
CA ALA A 705 22.65 -21.85 15.36
C ALA A 705 23.91 -20.98 15.55
N ASP A 706 24.01 -20.31 16.70
CA ASP A 706 25.21 -19.60 17.20
C ASP A 706 25.89 -18.62 16.21
N THR A 707 25.14 -18.11 15.23
CA THR A 707 25.65 -17.20 14.19
C THR A 707 25.35 -15.75 14.60
N ASP A 708 26.24 -14.80 14.29
CA ASP A 708 25.94 -13.38 14.53
C ASP A 708 24.83 -12.87 13.59
N GLN A 709 24.18 -11.77 13.97
CA GLN A 709 23.01 -11.26 13.25
C GLN A 709 23.30 -10.91 11.78
N GLN A 710 24.49 -10.37 11.46
CA GLN A 710 24.81 -10.00 10.08
C GLN A 710 25.08 -11.25 9.24
N SER A 711 25.93 -12.15 9.73
CA SER A 711 26.23 -13.42 9.05
C SER A 711 24.98 -14.28 8.83
N GLY A 712 24.05 -14.32 9.80
CA GLY A 712 22.78 -15.04 9.67
C GLY A 712 21.88 -14.47 8.56
N LEU A 713 21.73 -13.13 8.52
CA LEU A 713 20.95 -12.47 7.46
C LEU A 713 21.61 -12.62 6.07
N ASP A 714 22.95 -12.62 5.99
CA ASP A 714 23.68 -12.85 4.74
C ASP A 714 23.43 -14.24 4.16
N ILE A 715 23.43 -15.28 5.01
CA ILE A 715 23.13 -16.66 4.58
C ILE A 715 21.65 -16.79 4.21
N LEU A 716 20.73 -16.19 4.98
CA LEU A 716 19.29 -16.17 4.65
C LEU A 716 19.04 -15.52 3.30
N ALA A 717 19.65 -14.36 3.05
CA ALA A 717 19.53 -13.63 1.80
C ALA A 717 20.10 -14.39 0.61
N SER A 718 21.23 -15.09 0.81
CA SER A 718 21.82 -15.96 -0.22
C SER A 718 20.91 -17.13 -0.58
N LYS A 719 20.32 -17.80 0.41
CA LYS A 719 19.37 -18.92 0.19
C LYS A 719 18.06 -18.45 -0.43
N ALA A 720 17.59 -17.25 -0.07
CA ALA A 720 16.45 -16.60 -0.70
C ALA A 720 16.72 -16.28 -2.18
N ALA A 721 17.86 -15.65 -2.50
CA ALA A 721 18.23 -15.35 -3.89
C ALA A 721 18.36 -16.62 -4.74
N GLU A 722 19.03 -17.66 -4.23
CA GLU A 722 19.13 -18.97 -4.90
C GLU A 722 17.76 -19.57 -5.23
N HIS A 723 16.83 -19.59 -4.26
CA HIS A 723 15.50 -20.19 -4.46
C HIS A 723 14.59 -19.34 -5.36
N LEU A 724 14.66 -18.01 -5.24
CA LEU A 724 13.89 -17.06 -6.06
C LEU A 724 14.30 -17.16 -7.54
N LEU A 725 15.61 -17.20 -7.81
CA LEU A 725 16.17 -17.21 -9.16
C LEU A 725 16.24 -18.61 -9.80
N GLY A 726 16.06 -19.70 -9.05
CA GLY A 726 16.35 -21.07 -9.52
C GLY A 726 15.68 -21.45 -10.86
N ASP A 727 14.37 -21.27 -10.98
CA ASP A 727 13.62 -21.56 -12.22
C ASP A 727 13.97 -20.59 -13.37
N PHE A 728 14.28 -19.33 -13.06
CA PHE A 728 14.79 -18.40 -14.07
C PHE A 728 16.17 -18.84 -14.59
N LEU A 729 17.08 -19.26 -13.71
CA LEU A 729 18.42 -19.72 -14.04
C LEU A 729 18.38 -21.00 -14.89
N GLU A 730 17.53 -21.97 -14.55
CA GLU A 730 17.37 -23.19 -15.36
C GLU A 730 16.77 -22.89 -16.75
N ARG A 731 15.78 -22.00 -16.84
CA ARG A 731 15.22 -21.56 -18.15
C ARG A 731 16.24 -20.80 -18.98
N SER A 732 16.94 -19.83 -18.39
CA SER A 732 17.99 -19.04 -19.04
C SER A 732 19.14 -19.95 -19.51
N LYS A 733 19.50 -20.96 -18.71
CA LYS A 733 20.48 -21.97 -19.10
C LYS A 733 20.03 -22.77 -20.30
N ALA A 734 18.79 -23.24 -20.32
CA ALA A 734 18.24 -24.00 -21.45
C ALA A 734 18.13 -23.16 -22.73
N GLU A 735 17.78 -21.87 -22.60
CA GLU A 735 17.67 -20.92 -23.71
C GLU A 735 19.03 -20.60 -24.33
N HIS A 736 20.02 -20.19 -23.54
CA HIS A 736 21.34 -19.79 -24.04
C HIS A 736 22.32 -20.96 -24.29
N LEU A 737 21.97 -22.19 -23.88
CA LEU A 737 22.72 -23.40 -24.22
C LEU A 737 22.54 -23.77 -25.70
N HIS A 738 21.47 -23.31 -26.37
CA HIS A 738 21.16 -23.58 -27.77
C HIS A 738 21.41 -25.06 -28.14
N GLU A 739 20.77 -26.00 -27.45
CA GLU A 739 20.94 -27.43 -27.74
C GLU A 739 20.68 -27.71 -29.21
N THR A 740 21.73 -28.19 -29.89
CA THR A 740 21.66 -28.52 -31.31
C THR A 740 20.73 -29.71 -31.55
N GLN A 741 20.15 -29.81 -32.74
CA GLN A 741 19.36 -31.01 -33.10
C GLN A 741 20.19 -32.30 -32.99
N TRP A 742 21.52 -32.18 -33.15
CA TRP A 742 22.51 -33.22 -32.93
C TRP A 742 22.56 -33.73 -31.49
N GLU A 743 22.72 -32.82 -30.53
CA GLU A 743 22.75 -33.16 -29.10
C GLU A 743 21.44 -33.82 -28.65
N GLN A 744 20.29 -33.30 -29.11
CA GLN A 744 18.98 -33.89 -28.81
C GLN A 744 18.79 -35.31 -29.39
N VAL A 745 19.36 -35.59 -30.56
CA VAL A 745 19.33 -36.93 -31.18
C VAL A 745 20.21 -37.90 -30.41
N TRP A 746 21.42 -37.51 -30.02
CA TRP A 746 22.32 -38.36 -29.23
C TRP A 746 21.85 -38.55 -27.79
N ALA A 747 21.18 -37.56 -27.19
CA ALA A 747 20.51 -37.72 -25.90
C ALA A 747 19.42 -38.80 -25.98
N LYS A 748 18.57 -38.76 -27.00
CA LYS A 748 17.54 -39.80 -27.25
C LYS A 748 18.13 -41.16 -27.57
N GLU A 749 19.24 -41.25 -28.32
CA GLU A 749 19.90 -42.53 -28.58
C GLU A 749 20.53 -43.13 -27.31
N ARG A 750 21.05 -42.31 -26.39
CA ARG A 750 21.48 -42.74 -25.05
C ARG A 750 20.30 -43.16 -24.17
N GLU A 751 19.17 -42.46 -24.23
CA GLU A 751 17.93 -42.83 -23.54
C GLU A 751 17.38 -44.17 -24.06
N TYR A 752 17.34 -44.38 -25.38
CA TYR A 752 16.98 -45.67 -25.98
C TYR A 752 17.95 -46.80 -25.61
N ALA A 753 19.25 -46.52 -25.48
CA ALA A 753 20.22 -47.49 -24.98
C ALA A 753 19.98 -47.84 -23.50
N ASP A 754 19.58 -46.87 -22.66
CA ASP A 754 19.23 -47.11 -21.26
C ASP A 754 17.88 -47.83 -21.12
N ILE A 755 16.91 -47.59 -22.02
CA ILE A 755 15.66 -48.36 -22.15
C ILE A 755 15.94 -49.80 -22.62
N ALA A 756 16.84 -50.00 -23.57
CA ALA A 756 17.27 -51.33 -23.99
C ALA A 756 18.01 -52.07 -22.86
N ALA A 757 18.84 -51.38 -22.08
CA ALA A 757 19.46 -51.93 -20.87
C ALA A 757 18.40 -52.30 -19.81
N ARG A 758 17.38 -51.46 -19.58
CA ARG A 758 16.21 -51.76 -18.72
C ARG A 758 15.41 -52.99 -19.19
N LEU A 759 15.40 -53.31 -20.49
CA LEU A 759 14.70 -54.49 -21.04
C LEU A 759 15.52 -55.79 -20.95
N ILE A 760 16.85 -55.70 -20.88
CA ILE A 760 17.78 -56.84 -20.98
C ILE A 760 18.41 -57.20 -19.61
N ILE A 761 18.47 -56.27 -18.65
CA ILE A 761 19.12 -56.45 -17.35
C ILE A 761 18.08 -56.40 -16.20
N PRO A 762 17.77 -57.52 -15.54
CA PRO A 762 16.94 -57.52 -14.34
C PRO A 762 17.55 -56.64 -13.23
N PHE A 763 16.69 -55.89 -12.52
CA PHE A 763 17.03 -55.00 -11.38
C PHE A 763 17.79 -53.69 -11.68
N TYR A 764 18.15 -53.38 -12.93
CA TYR A 764 18.84 -52.11 -13.26
C TYR A 764 18.02 -50.84 -12.89
N GLY A 765 16.69 -50.90 -12.95
CA GLY A 765 15.81 -49.79 -12.57
C GLY A 765 15.93 -49.35 -11.10
N CYS A 766 16.20 -50.28 -10.17
CA CYS A 766 16.27 -49.97 -8.73
C CYS A 766 17.55 -49.23 -8.31
N ILE A 767 18.55 -49.10 -9.19
CA ILE A 767 19.83 -48.44 -8.87
C ILE A 767 19.86 -47.01 -9.44
N LYS A 768 19.21 -46.75 -10.58
CA LYS A 768 19.26 -45.44 -11.25
C LYS A 768 18.17 -44.47 -10.78
N ASP A 769 17.00 -44.97 -10.42
CA ASP A 769 15.89 -44.14 -9.92
C ASP A 769 16.14 -43.55 -8.50
N LEU A 770 17.33 -43.83 -7.90
CA LEU A 770 17.82 -43.20 -6.67
C LEU A 770 18.79 -42.01 -6.91
N ALA A 771 19.17 -41.73 -8.16
CA ALA A 771 20.31 -40.86 -8.48
C ALA A 771 20.01 -39.63 -9.36
N SER A 772 18.82 -39.55 -10.00
CA SER A 772 18.48 -38.46 -10.91
C SER A 772 16.97 -38.21 -10.96
N GLY A 773 16.46 -37.42 -10.01
CA GLY A 773 15.06 -36.98 -10.00
C GLY A 773 14.90 -35.59 -10.58
N ASP A 774 14.24 -35.47 -11.75
CA ASP A 774 13.77 -34.20 -12.31
C ASP A 774 12.62 -34.42 -13.33
N ARG A 775 11.71 -33.43 -13.51
CA ARG A 775 10.64 -33.36 -14.55
C ARG A 775 10.12 -31.93 -14.89
N SER A 776 10.82 -31.23 -15.80
CA SER A 776 10.37 -30.77 -17.14
C SER A 776 9.17 -29.80 -17.41
N GLY A 777 9.46 -28.66 -18.07
CA GLY A 777 8.79 -28.08 -19.29
C GLY A 777 7.67 -27.01 -19.16
N GLY A 778 7.50 -25.98 -20.03
CA GLY A 778 8.35 -25.43 -21.13
C GLY A 778 7.70 -24.32 -22.05
N ALA A 779 8.51 -23.35 -22.52
CA ALA A 779 8.38 -22.37 -23.67
C ALA A 779 7.23 -21.30 -23.68
N ILE A 780 7.07 -20.27 -24.57
CA ILE A 780 7.61 -19.87 -25.91
C ILE A 780 7.67 -18.29 -26.13
N ALA A 781 8.78 -17.75 -26.67
CA ALA A 781 9.07 -16.53 -27.52
C ALA A 781 8.60 -15.06 -27.25
N GLY A 782 9.46 -14.06 -27.63
CA GLY A 782 8.92 -12.82 -28.25
C GLY A 782 9.67 -11.47 -28.52
N CYS A 783 11.00 -11.36 -28.63
CA CYS A 783 11.75 -10.30 -29.39
C CYS A 783 11.76 -8.77 -29.02
N VAL A 784 12.94 -8.16 -29.29
CA VAL A 784 13.30 -6.73 -29.63
C VAL A 784 13.40 -5.64 -28.53
N MET A 785 14.63 -5.15 -28.25
CA MET A 785 15.13 -3.80 -28.67
C MET A 785 16.47 -3.43 -28.00
N ASP A 786 17.29 -2.66 -28.72
CA ASP A 786 18.51 -2.04 -28.22
C ASP A 786 18.34 -0.50 -28.10
N VAL A 787 19.20 0.15 -27.31
CA VAL A 787 19.31 1.61 -27.09
C VAL A 787 18.15 2.30 -26.35
N ALA A 788 18.38 2.60 -25.06
CA ALA A 788 18.41 4.00 -24.57
C ALA A 788 18.99 4.09 -23.13
N PHE A 789 20.30 4.37 -23.04
CA PHE A 789 20.85 4.99 -21.84
C PHE A 789 20.38 6.46 -21.79
N VAL A 790 19.43 6.77 -20.89
CA VAL A 790 19.07 8.10 -20.34
C VAL A 790 17.78 7.90 -19.52
N LEU A 791 17.65 8.55 -18.36
CA LEU A 791 16.56 8.40 -17.34
C LEU A 791 16.73 7.27 -16.29
N LEU A 792 17.76 7.38 -15.46
CA LEU A 792 17.64 7.01 -14.04
C LEU A 792 17.82 8.27 -13.17
N PRO A 793 16.77 9.09 -12.97
CA PRO A 793 16.77 10.06 -11.88
C PRO A 793 16.78 9.32 -10.54
N LEU A 794 17.33 9.95 -9.50
CA LEU A 794 17.50 9.41 -8.13
C LEU A 794 16.17 9.13 -7.37
N GLY A 795 15.03 9.09 -8.07
CA GLY A 795 13.68 8.91 -7.54
C GLY A 795 12.96 7.62 -7.97
N GLN A 796 13.62 6.66 -8.63
CA GLN A 796 13.03 5.32 -8.88
C GLN A 796 13.28 4.35 -7.71
N PHE A 797 12.76 4.68 -6.53
CA PHE A 797 12.84 3.84 -5.32
C PHE A 797 11.74 2.75 -5.24
N ALA A 798 11.18 2.32 -6.38
CA ALA A 798 10.22 1.22 -6.43
C ALA A 798 10.24 0.49 -7.79
N SER A 799 9.98 -0.82 -7.76
CA SER A 799 9.55 -1.68 -8.87
C SER A 799 10.60 -2.14 -9.91
N SER A 800 11.86 -1.71 -9.86
CA SER A 800 12.77 -1.94 -11.00
C SER A 800 13.63 -3.22 -10.91
N THR A 801 14.06 -3.69 -9.72
CA THR A 801 15.11 -4.71 -9.58
C THR A 801 14.91 -6.01 -10.40
N ALA A 802 13.84 -6.77 -10.13
CA ALA A 802 13.59 -8.01 -10.87
C ALA A 802 12.92 -7.78 -12.24
N ARG A 803 12.23 -6.65 -12.43
CA ARG A 803 11.70 -6.24 -13.74
C ARG A 803 12.82 -5.81 -14.71
N ILE A 804 13.98 -5.40 -14.18
CA ILE A 804 15.24 -5.18 -14.90
C ILE A 804 15.90 -6.51 -15.25
N VAL A 805 16.09 -7.42 -14.28
CA VAL A 805 16.74 -8.72 -14.53
C VAL A 805 15.97 -9.53 -15.58
N LEU A 806 14.65 -9.59 -15.46
CA LEU A 806 13.81 -10.28 -16.45
C LEU A 806 13.81 -9.57 -17.80
N ARG A 807 13.67 -8.24 -17.86
CA ARG A 807 13.76 -7.51 -19.15
C ARG A 807 15.14 -7.57 -19.78
N ALA A 808 16.22 -7.59 -19.01
CA ALA A 808 17.59 -7.70 -19.54
C ALA A 808 17.86 -9.09 -20.14
N GLY A 809 17.22 -10.13 -19.60
CA GLY A 809 17.12 -11.46 -20.22
C GLY A 809 16.28 -11.41 -21.51
N GLU A 810 15.03 -10.94 -21.42
CA GLU A 810 14.08 -10.83 -22.55
C GLU A 810 14.62 -9.96 -23.72
N MET A 811 15.45 -8.96 -23.44
CA MET A 811 16.08 -8.07 -24.43
C MET A 811 17.43 -8.59 -24.96
N SER A 812 17.86 -9.79 -24.56
CA SER A 812 19.11 -10.43 -25.05
C SER A 812 18.90 -11.49 -26.14
N VAL A 813 17.66 -11.61 -26.65
CA VAL A 813 17.22 -12.47 -27.77
C VAL A 813 16.96 -11.66 -29.03
#